data_AF-A0A139WD85-F1
#
_entry.id   AF-A0A139WD85-F1
#
_cell.length_a   1.000
_cell.length_b   1.000
_cell.length_c   1.000
_cell.angle_alpha   90.00
_cell.angle_beta   90.00
_cell.angle_gamma   90.00
#
_symmetry.space_group_name_H-M   'P 1'
#
loop_
_entity.id
_entity.type
_entity.pdbx_description
1 polymer ?
#
loop_
_entity_poly.entity_id
_entity_poly.type
_entity_poly.pdbx_seq_one_letter_code
_entity_poly.pdbx_strand_id
1 'polypeptide(L)'
;MADLEAVLADVSYLMAMEKSKCTPAARASKKIVLPDPSVRSVMHKYLEKKNEVNFDKIFHQTLGYLLFKDFCENLSEVPVPQLRFYEEIKSYEKLESAEERMKQARDIYDNFIMKELLARSHDYSKECLQHVQKHLMKNDVPVTLFEPYIEEIYNHLRDEPFKKFLESEKYTRFCQWKNLELNIQLTMNDFSVHRIIGRGGFGEVYGCRKADTGKMYAMKCLDKKRIKMKQGETLALNERIMLSLVSTGQDCPFIVCMTYAFHTPDKLCFILDLMNGGDLHYHLSQHGVFNESEMKFYAAEVILGLEHMHRRYIVYRDLKPANILLDEHGHVRISDLGLACDFSKKKPHASVGTHGYMAPEVLSKGTAYDSSADWFSFGCMLYKLLKGHSPFRQHKTKDKHEIDRMTLTMNVELPDSFSKELKSLLEGLLQRDVDKRLGCKGNGADEVKEHPFFAGIDWQQVYLQKYTPPLIPPRGEVNAADAFDIGSFDEEDTKGIKLTDADQELYKNFPLVISERWQNEVAETVFDTINYEADRAENKKKAKQKKLFDLDEKESDCILHGYIKKLGGPWMSSWQMRYAKLYPNRLELHPDSAKPEMVFMDQVEEVSPELVQVKNENCIVVRMRDGKIVLTNTDVKSRLRELCFKSRPKMSLSSTVVATAPFEGQKPGTSGLRKKVKVFMEKNYTENFVQCILDALGPKLKGATLVVGGDGRYFSKQAINIIIRIAAANQVARLIIGERGILSTPAVSTLIRTHKVLGGIVLTASHNPGGIRHDFGIKFNIENGGPAPDSFTNAVYELTKKITEYKFTPDLDCEFDKKGVQKFTVDGREFVVEVVDSSDDYVALMKEIFDFGKLKDLIRGNGKRPPFQVLIDSMNGVTGVYVSRIFVEELGASPDNNVRRIIPLDNFGEIHPDPNLTYAKDLVDKVKEDTTYDLGAAFDGDGDRNMIIGKNAFFVTPSDSLAVIANNLECIPYFQKRGVHGFARSMPTAAAVDRVAAKLGKEMFEVPTGWKYFGNLMDAGRLSLCGEESFGTGSDHIREKDGIWAVLAWLSIIAHKNMSVEDILTEHWKIYGRNYFTRYDYEECNTDDANKMMEHLEKTIADSGFVGKVFTAGGKSYKVKIADNFSYIDPIDKSCAKNQGIRVLFEDGSRVIYRLSGTGSTGATIRLYIDSYEKDNVTSDAQDEIGLKEWLTSLKSAHKLSQELLGSMAKKAGKIYGTDSNNKNAIIAAHRNTNGN
;
A
#
# COMPACT_ATOMS: atom_id res chain seq x y z
N MET A 1 7.79 -50.34 -22.75
CA MET A 1 7.31 -49.06 -23.33
C MET A 1 7.85 -47.87 -22.55
N ALA A 2 7.74 -47.84 -21.22
CA ALA A 2 8.33 -46.79 -20.37
C ALA A 2 9.86 -46.57 -20.59
N ASP A 3 10.64 -47.65 -20.73
CA ASP A 3 12.09 -47.55 -20.97
C ASP A 3 12.45 -46.86 -22.30
N LEU A 4 11.64 -47.05 -23.34
CA LEU A 4 11.87 -46.43 -24.65
C LEU A 4 11.46 -44.96 -24.64
N GLU A 5 10.39 -44.61 -23.92
CA GLU A 5 9.91 -43.23 -23.78
C GLU A 5 10.88 -42.35 -22.98
N ALA A 6 11.46 -42.87 -21.90
CA ALA A 6 12.47 -42.17 -21.10
C ALA A 6 13.73 -41.88 -21.93
N VAL A 7 14.26 -42.88 -22.63
CA VAL A 7 15.44 -42.74 -23.51
C VAL A 7 15.15 -41.77 -24.67
N LEU A 8 13.97 -41.85 -25.28
CA LEU A 8 13.57 -40.91 -26.35
C LEU A 8 13.43 -39.47 -25.83
N ALA A 9 12.94 -39.29 -24.60
CA ALA A 9 12.84 -37.98 -23.96
C ALA A 9 14.22 -37.39 -23.64
N ASP A 10 15.17 -38.21 -23.19
CA ASP A 10 16.55 -37.81 -22.94
C ASP A 10 17.28 -37.45 -24.24
N VAL A 11 17.15 -38.29 -25.29
CA VAL A 11 17.72 -37.99 -26.60
C VAL A 11 17.10 -36.72 -27.19
N SER A 12 15.77 -36.54 -27.09
CA SER A 12 15.08 -35.33 -27.55
C SER A 12 15.58 -34.07 -26.82
N TYR A 13 15.75 -34.16 -25.50
CA TYR A 13 16.25 -33.07 -24.66
C TYR A 13 17.72 -32.74 -24.98
N LEU A 14 18.58 -33.75 -25.04
CA LEU A 14 19.99 -33.59 -25.40
C LEU A 14 20.16 -33.05 -26.82
N MET A 15 19.38 -33.53 -27.80
CA MET A 15 19.37 -32.95 -29.16
C MET A 15 18.86 -31.50 -29.17
N ALA A 16 17.89 -31.17 -28.33
CA ALA A 16 17.40 -29.81 -28.19
C ALA A 16 18.47 -28.87 -27.60
N MET A 17 19.35 -29.41 -26.73
CA MET A 17 20.52 -28.73 -26.18
C MET A 17 21.71 -28.68 -27.14
N GLU A 18 22.08 -29.76 -27.84
CA GLU A 18 23.21 -29.81 -28.79
C GLU A 18 23.00 -28.92 -30.02
N LYS A 19 21.74 -28.71 -30.43
CA LYS A 19 21.38 -27.69 -31.43
C LYS A 19 21.63 -26.24 -30.96
N SER A 20 22.13 -26.00 -29.74
CA SER A 20 22.45 -24.66 -29.21
C SER A 20 23.56 -23.91 -29.97
N LYS A 21 24.33 -24.60 -30.84
CA LYS A 21 25.29 -23.93 -31.75
C LYS A 21 24.61 -23.07 -32.83
N CYS A 22 23.30 -23.22 -33.07
CA CYS A 22 22.52 -22.36 -33.96
C CYS A 22 21.77 -21.28 -33.16
N THR A 23 21.60 -20.09 -33.72
CA THR A 23 20.91 -18.97 -33.05
C THR A 23 19.50 -19.37 -32.60
N PRO A 24 19.00 -18.90 -31.43
CA PRO A 24 17.64 -19.18 -30.96
C PRO A 24 16.54 -18.96 -32.01
N ALA A 25 16.67 -17.91 -32.83
CA ALA A 25 15.74 -17.59 -33.92
C ALA A 25 15.53 -18.76 -34.90
N ALA A 26 16.59 -19.49 -35.25
CA ALA A 26 16.54 -20.62 -36.16
C ALA A 26 15.81 -21.85 -35.57
N ARG A 27 15.53 -21.82 -34.26
CA ARG A 27 14.84 -22.89 -33.52
C ARG A 27 13.36 -22.61 -33.28
N ALA A 28 12.87 -21.41 -33.62
CA ALA A 28 11.44 -21.08 -33.55
C ALA A 28 10.64 -21.94 -34.54
N SER A 29 9.64 -22.66 -34.02
CA SER A 29 8.73 -23.51 -34.80
C SER A 29 7.40 -22.82 -35.11
N LYS A 30 7.07 -21.74 -34.40
CA LYS A 30 5.96 -20.83 -34.69
C LYS A 30 6.53 -19.46 -35.07
N LYS A 31 5.83 -18.74 -35.95
CA LYS A 31 6.26 -17.41 -36.39
C LYS A 31 5.48 -16.32 -35.68
N ILE A 32 6.18 -15.34 -35.12
CA ILE A 32 5.56 -14.09 -34.64
C ILE A 32 5.13 -13.24 -35.84
N VAL A 33 3.91 -12.71 -35.80
CA VAL A 33 3.40 -11.80 -36.81
C VAL A 33 3.03 -10.50 -36.13
N LEU A 34 3.67 -9.39 -36.53
CA LEU A 34 3.33 -8.07 -36.00
C LEU A 34 1.95 -7.63 -36.50
N PRO A 35 1.14 -6.97 -35.64
CA PRO A 35 -0.11 -6.36 -36.05
C PRO A 35 0.14 -5.27 -37.10
N ASP A 36 -0.89 -4.90 -37.87
CA ASP A 36 -0.79 -3.86 -38.88
C ASP A 36 -0.41 -2.49 -38.26
N PRO A 37 0.36 -1.62 -38.96
CA PRO A 37 0.80 -0.31 -38.43
C PRO A 37 -0.32 0.58 -37.89
N SER A 38 -1.55 0.42 -38.39
CA SER A 38 -2.74 1.10 -37.89
C SER A 38 -3.01 0.89 -36.38
N VAL A 39 -2.45 -0.17 -35.77
CA VAL A 39 -2.52 -0.43 -34.33
C VAL A 39 -1.99 0.74 -33.48
N ARG A 40 -1.09 1.58 -34.03
CA ARG A 40 -0.59 2.79 -33.38
C ARG A 40 -1.71 3.70 -32.88
N SER A 41 -2.78 3.87 -33.66
CA SER A 41 -3.92 4.73 -33.28
C SER A 41 -4.49 4.33 -31.91
N VAL A 42 -4.69 3.01 -31.72
CA VAL A 42 -5.21 2.41 -30.48
C VAL A 42 -4.15 2.41 -29.38
N MET A 43 -2.92 2.00 -29.71
CA MET A 43 -1.86 1.80 -28.74
C MET A 43 -1.34 3.10 -28.14
N HIS A 44 -1.18 4.14 -28.97
CA HIS A 44 -0.71 5.44 -28.50
C HIS A 44 -1.66 6.01 -27.44
N LYS A 45 -2.97 6.04 -27.73
CA LYS A 45 -3.98 6.53 -26.76
C LYS A 45 -4.04 5.70 -25.49
N TYR A 46 -3.90 4.37 -25.61
CA TYR A 46 -3.83 3.49 -24.45
C TYR A 46 -2.62 3.80 -23.57
N LEU A 47 -1.44 3.93 -24.17
CA LEU A 47 -0.20 4.22 -23.45
C LEU A 47 -0.25 5.64 -22.84
N GLU A 48 -0.79 6.62 -23.55
CA GLU A 48 -0.93 8.00 -23.07
C GLU A 48 -1.83 8.05 -21.83
N LYS A 49 -2.99 7.37 -21.86
CA LYS A 49 -3.89 7.26 -20.71
C LYS A 49 -3.25 6.56 -19.51
N LYS A 50 -2.34 5.62 -19.76
CA LYS A 50 -1.57 4.93 -18.71
C LYS A 50 -0.34 5.72 -18.24
N ASN A 51 -0.11 6.91 -18.81
CA ASN A 51 1.09 7.72 -18.57
C ASN A 51 2.40 6.96 -18.92
N GLU A 52 2.35 6.15 -19.96
CA GLU A 52 3.47 5.33 -20.47
C GLU A 52 4.15 5.95 -21.71
N VAL A 53 3.63 7.07 -22.23
CA VAL A 53 4.23 7.81 -23.37
C VAL A 53 5.11 8.93 -22.83
N ASN A 54 6.28 8.57 -22.33
CA ASN A 54 7.34 9.50 -21.98
C ASN A 54 8.71 8.83 -22.20
N PHE A 55 9.76 9.65 -22.27
CA PHE A 55 11.10 9.19 -22.58
C PHE A 55 11.55 8.12 -21.60
N ASP A 56 11.49 8.38 -20.29
CA ASP A 56 12.02 7.47 -19.28
C ASP A 56 11.33 6.10 -19.33
N LYS A 57 10.02 6.04 -19.55
CA LYS A 57 9.30 4.76 -19.64
C LYS A 57 9.64 3.96 -20.90
N ILE A 58 9.84 4.61 -22.05
CA ILE A 58 10.12 3.91 -23.31
C ILE A 58 11.61 3.60 -23.44
N PHE A 59 12.48 4.55 -23.10
CA PHE A 59 13.93 4.41 -23.22
C PHE A 59 14.49 3.31 -22.30
N HIS A 60 13.92 3.12 -21.11
CA HIS A 60 14.33 2.03 -20.20
C HIS A 60 13.69 0.67 -20.53
N GLN A 61 12.88 0.57 -21.58
CA GLN A 61 12.41 -0.72 -22.10
C GLN A 61 13.36 -1.20 -23.19
N THR A 62 13.82 -2.47 -23.15
CA THR A 62 14.77 -3.02 -24.12
C THR A 62 14.33 -2.80 -25.57
N LEU A 63 13.08 -3.10 -25.92
CA LEU A 63 12.59 -2.89 -27.29
C LEU A 63 12.38 -1.41 -27.61
N GLY A 64 12.03 -0.60 -26.60
CA GLY A 64 11.90 0.86 -26.75
C GLY A 64 13.23 1.52 -27.04
N TYR A 65 14.28 1.17 -26.28
CA TYR A 65 15.67 1.57 -26.51
C TYR A 65 16.15 1.19 -27.90
N LEU A 66 16.01 -0.08 -28.30
CA LEU A 66 16.49 -0.55 -29.61
C LEU A 66 15.83 0.21 -30.78
N LEU A 67 14.53 0.51 -30.68
CA LEU A 67 13.80 1.27 -31.70
C LEU A 67 14.14 2.76 -31.68
N PHE A 68 14.35 3.33 -30.49
CA PHE A 68 14.78 4.72 -30.35
C PHE A 68 16.21 4.91 -30.88
N LYS A 69 17.09 3.93 -30.62
CA LYS A 69 18.44 3.87 -31.17
C LYS A 69 18.43 3.82 -32.69
N ASP A 70 17.71 2.86 -33.26
CA ASP A 70 17.57 2.72 -34.71
C ASP A 70 16.98 3.99 -35.35
N PHE A 71 16.03 4.65 -34.68
CA PHE A 71 15.56 5.97 -35.11
C PHE A 71 16.69 7.01 -35.15
N CYS A 72 17.44 7.17 -34.07
CA CYS A 72 18.51 8.16 -33.98
C CYS A 72 19.64 7.91 -34.99
N GLU A 73 19.99 6.64 -35.25
CA GLU A 73 21.10 6.26 -36.13
C GLU A 73 20.72 6.29 -37.62
N ASN A 74 19.50 5.87 -37.97
CA ASN A 74 19.14 5.57 -39.36
C ASN A 74 18.02 6.43 -39.95
N LEU A 75 17.24 7.15 -39.12
CA LEU A 75 16.05 7.90 -39.58
C LEU A 75 16.03 9.38 -39.19
N SER A 76 16.72 9.78 -38.12
CA SER A 76 16.76 11.17 -37.71
C SER A 76 17.46 12.03 -38.76
N GLU A 77 16.81 13.11 -39.20
CA GLU A 77 17.41 14.09 -40.12
C GLU A 77 18.51 14.92 -39.44
N VAL A 78 18.42 15.06 -38.10
CA VAL A 78 19.39 15.78 -37.27
C VAL A 78 20.28 14.76 -36.55
N PRO A 79 21.61 14.90 -36.60
CA PRO A 79 22.52 14.02 -35.85
C PRO A 79 22.25 14.09 -34.34
N VAL A 80 22.17 12.93 -33.67
CA VAL A 80 21.96 12.81 -32.22
C VAL A 80 23.21 12.20 -31.55
N PRO A 81 24.32 12.96 -31.45
CA PRO A 81 25.59 12.43 -30.91
C PRO A 81 25.50 11.99 -29.45
N GLN A 82 24.54 12.53 -28.68
CA GLN A 82 24.34 12.23 -27.26
C GLN A 82 23.99 10.75 -27.03
N LEU A 83 23.30 10.10 -27.97
CA LEU A 83 23.01 8.67 -27.87
C LEU A 83 24.30 7.85 -27.95
N ARG A 84 25.19 8.18 -28.89
CA ARG A 84 26.47 7.49 -29.02
C ARG A 84 27.35 7.73 -27.78
N PHE A 85 27.32 8.93 -27.22
CA PHE A 85 28.02 9.23 -25.97
C PHE A 85 27.51 8.35 -24.82
N TYR A 86 26.18 8.22 -24.67
CA TYR A 86 25.57 7.30 -23.71
C TYR A 86 26.05 5.85 -23.91
N GLU A 87 26.10 5.34 -25.15
CA GLU A 87 26.55 3.98 -25.42
C GLU A 87 28.02 3.74 -25.07
N GLU A 88 28.90 4.70 -25.35
CA GLU A 88 30.31 4.61 -24.98
C GLU A 88 30.48 4.62 -23.45
N ILE A 89 29.67 5.41 -22.72
CA ILE A 89 29.64 5.36 -21.25
C ILE A 89 29.17 3.98 -20.76
N LYS A 90 28.09 3.43 -21.35
CA LYS A 90 27.60 2.09 -21.00
C LYS A 90 28.58 0.98 -21.38
N SER A 91 29.43 1.19 -22.37
CA SER A 91 30.55 0.30 -22.70
C SER A 91 31.66 0.43 -21.66
N TYR A 92 32.03 1.65 -21.29
CA TYR A 92 33.02 1.95 -20.25
C TYR A 92 32.65 1.32 -18.89
N GLU A 93 31.38 1.41 -18.48
CA GLU A 93 30.87 0.82 -17.23
C GLU A 93 31.07 -0.72 -17.17
N LYS A 94 31.22 -1.39 -18.33
CA LYS A 94 31.40 -2.84 -18.45
C LYS A 94 32.87 -3.28 -18.52
N LEU A 95 33.82 -2.35 -18.63
CA LEU A 95 35.24 -2.68 -18.75
C LEU A 95 35.81 -3.23 -17.45
N GLU A 96 36.54 -4.34 -17.55
CA GLU A 96 37.00 -5.13 -16.42
C GLU A 96 38.27 -4.52 -15.79
N SER A 97 39.25 -4.10 -16.60
CA SER A 97 40.52 -3.59 -16.10
C SER A 97 40.58 -2.06 -15.99
N ALA A 98 41.32 -1.57 -15.00
CA ALA A 98 41.59 -0.14 -14.85
C ALA A 98 42.39 0.44 -16.04
N GLU A 99 43.21 -0.39 -16.69
CA GLU A 99 43.99 -0.01 -17.87
C GLU A 99 43.09 0.22 -19.10
N GLU A 100 42.17 -0.71 -19.36
CA GLU A 100 41.16 -0.55 -20.43
C GLU A 100 40.22 0.62 -20.14
N ARG A 101 39.75 0.76 -18.89
CA ARG A 101 38.95 1.92 -18.45
C ARG A 101 39.72 3.21 -18.69
N MET A 102 41.00 3.27 -18.35
CA MET A 102 41.80 4.47 -18.56
C MET A 102 41.91 4.84 -20.04
N LYS A 103 42.16 3.85 -20.90
CA LYS A 103 42.20 4.07 -22.35
C LYS A 103 40.86 4.57 -22.88
N GLN A 104 39.77 3.87 -22.56
CA GLN A 104 38.42 4.23 -23.00
C GLN A 104 37.97 5.58 -22.44
N ALA A 105 38.30 5.91 -21.19
CA ALA A 105 37.95 7.19 -20.58
C ALA A 105 38.63 8.37 -21.31
N ARG A 106 39.89 8.20 -21.74
CA ARG A 106 40.59 9.18 -22.59
C ARG A 106 39.94 9.27 -23.97
N ASP A 107 39.61 8.14 -24.59
CA ASP A 107 38.94 8.12 -25.89
C ASP A 107 37.57 8.81 -25.83
N ILE A 108 36.78 8.57 -24.78
CA ILE A 108 35.49 9.23 -24.53
C ILE A 108 35.69 10.75 -24.34
N TYR A 109 36.66 11.12 -23.50
CA TYR A 109 36.98 12.51 -23.22
C TYR A 109 37.40 13.27 -24.49
N ASP A 110 38.27 12.69 -25.31
CA ASP A 110 38.77 13.35 -26.51
C ASP A 110 37.69 13.46 -27.61
N ASN A 111 36.88 12.41 -27.80
CA ASN A 111 35.93 12.34 -28.91
C ASN A 111 34.59 13.06 -28.65
N PHE A 112 34.12 13.07 -27.40
CA PHE A 112 32.81 13.61 -27.05
C PHE A 112 32.90 14.91 -26.24
N ILE A 113 33.87 15.02 -25.33
CA ILE A 113 33.95 16.17 -24.41
C ILE A 113 34.84 17.28 -25.01
N MET A 114 36.08 16.97 -25.38
CA MET A 114 37.05 17.95 -25.90
C MET A 114 36.67 18.50 -27.26
N LYS A 115 36.12 17.67 -28.15
CA LYS A 115 35.71 18.11 -29.48
C LYS A 115 34.62 19.18 -29.44
N GLU A 116 33.64 19.03 -28.54
CA GLU A 116 32.57 20.01 -28.34
C GLU A 116 33.04 21.27 -27.59
N LEU A 117 33.98 21.12 -26.64
CA LEU A 117 34.65 22.26 -25.99
C LEU A 117 35.38 23.13 -27.03
N LEU A 118 36.09 22.52 -27.97
CA LEU A 118 36.82 23.22 -29.03
C LEU A 118 35.89 23.85 -30.07
N ALA A 119 34.74 23.24 -30.34
CA ALA A 119 33.72 23.76 -31.25
C ALA A 119 32.91 24.93 -30.67
N ARG A 120 33.05 25.25 -29.38
CA ARG A 120 32.26 26.26 -28.63
C ARG A 120 30.73 26.06 -28.71
N SER A 121 30.28 24.85 -29.00
CA SER A 121 28.87 24.45 -29.08
C SER A 121 28.38 23.85 -27.75
N HIS A 122 28.90 24.33 -26.62
CA HIS A 122 28.87 23.56 -25.37
C HIS A 122 27.56 23.74 -24.59
N ASP A 123 26.82 22.63 -24.41
CA ASP A 123 25.57 22.57 -23.62
C ASP A 123 25.75 21.84 -22.26
N TYR A 124 26.91 21.25 -21.97
CA TYR A 124 27.17 20.53 -20.71
C TYR A 124 27.72 21.43 -19.58
N SER A 125 27.40 21.09 -18.33
CA SER A 125 27.78 21.90 -17.16
C SER A 125 29.30 21.92 -16.90
N LYS A 126 29.77 23.03 -16.31
CA LYS A 126 31.19 23.20 -15.95
C LYS A 126 31.62 22.21 -14.87
N GLU A 127 30.69 21.82 -14.02
CA GLU A 127 30.86 20.90 -12.92
C GLU A 127 31.14 19.47 -13.43
N CYS A 128 30.38 18.98 -14.42
CA CYS A 128 30.61 17.67 -15.05
C CYS A 128 31.97 17.59 -15.74
N LEU A 129 32.36 18.66 -16.46
CA LEU A 129 33.68 18.78 -17.09
C LEU A 129 34.81 18.68 -16.08
N GLN A 130 34.73 19.46 -15.00
CA GLN A 130 35.76 19.49 -13.96
C GLN A 130 35.86 18.16 -13.22
N HIS A 131 34.74 17.47 -13.00
CA HIS A 131 34.72 16.14 -12.38
C HIS A 131 35.57 15.14 -13.16
N VAL A 132 35.28 14.95 -14.45
CA VAL A 132 35.99 13.98 -15.30
C VAL A 132 37.45 14.38 -15.48
N GLN A 133 37.74 15.66 -15.71
CA GLN A 133 39.13 16.15 -15.85
C GLN A 133 39.97 15.86 -14.60
N LYS A 134 39.43 16.10 -13.41
CA LYS A 134 40.12 15.87 -12.15
C LYS A 134 40.48 14.40 -11.94
N HIS A 135 39.58 13.49 -12.30
CA HIS A 135 39.79 12.04 -12.20
C HIS A 135 40.83 11.56 -13.21
N LEU A 136 40.74 12.01 -14.47
CA LEU A 136 41.73 11.70 -15.51
C LEU A 136 43.14 12.20 -15.14
N MET A 137 43.28 13.39 -14.55
CA MET A 137 44.57 13.93 -14.09
C MET A 137 45.20 13.11 -12.96
N LYS A 138 44.37 12.44 -12.15
CA LYS A 138 44.81 11.59 -11.04
C LYS A 138 45.04 10.14 -11.43
N ASN A 139 44.80 9.79 -12.70
CA ASN A 139 44.75 8.40 -13.18
C ASN A 139 43.77 7.52 -12.38
N ASP A 140 42.68 8.10 -11.89
CA ASP A 140 41.66 7.42 -11.10
C ASP A 140 40.36 7.33 -11.91
N VAL A 141 40.10 6.15 -12.48
CA VAL A 141 39.01 5.89 -13.44
C VAL A 141 38.00 4.87 -12.90
N PRO A 142 37.14 5.28 -11.94
CA PRO A 142 36.10 4.43 -11.41
C PRO A 142 35.03 4.17 -12.47
N VAL A 143 34.29 3.07 -12.34
CA VAL A 143 33.18 2.72 -13.27
C VAL A 143 32.10 3.82 -13.34
N THR A 144 31.96 4.63 -12.29
CA THR A 144 31.01 5.75 -12.19
C THR A 144 31.53 7.09 -12.71
N LEU A 145 32.73 7.13 -13.32
CA LEU A 145 33.39 8.38 -13.76
C LEU A 145 32.49 9.32 -14.58
N PHE A 146 31.63 8.78 -15.43
CA PHE A 146 30.77 9.54 -16.33
C PHE A 146 29.30 9.63 -15.87
N GLU A 147 28.99 9.15 -14.65
CA GLU A 147 27.62 9.20 -14.09
C GLU A 147 27.01 10.61 -14.14
N PRO A 148 27.73 11.72 -13.83
CA PRO A 148 27.17 13.07 -13.93
C PRO A 148 26.71 13.46 -15.35
N TYR A 149 27.32 12.89 -16.40
CA TYR A 149 26.93 13.16 -17.79
C TYR A 149 25.64 12.43 -18.20
N ILE A 150 25.27 11.34 -17.54
CA ILE A 150 24.09 10.54 -17.93
C ILE A 150 22.81 11.36 -17.84
N GLU A 151 22.60 12.11 -16.76
CA GLU A 151 21.40 12.95 -16.61
C GLU A 151 21.35 14.10 -17.62
N GLU A 152 22.49 14.73 -17.90
CA GLU A 152 22.54 15.78 -18.92
C GLU A 152 22.27 15.21 -20.32
N ILE A 153 22.80 14.02 -20.64
CA ILE A 153 22.46 13.30 -21.89
C ILE A 153 20.96 12.99 -21.94
N TYR A 154 20.37 12.49 -20.86
CA TYR A 154 18.93 12.20 -20.81
C TYR A 154 18.08 13.45 -21.06
N ASN A 155 18.46 14.61 -20.51
CA ASN A 155 17.74 15.86 -20.77
C ASN A 155 17.72 16.22 -22.26
N HIS A 156 18.85 16.09 -22.96
CA HIS A 156 18.90 16.31 -24.41
C HIS A 156 18.05 15.31 -25.20
N LEU A 157 18.07 14.04 -24.80
CA LEU A 157 17.30 13.00 -25.48
C LEU A 157 15.79 13.14 -25.22
N ARG A 158 15.36 13.65 -24.06
CA ARG A 158 13.95 13.87 -23.66
C ARG A 158 13.22 14.88 -24.54
N ASP A 159 13.93 15.85 -25.12
CA ASP A 159 13.34 16.98 -25.83
C ASP A 159 13.02 16.65 -27.31
N GLU A 160 13.74 17.25 -28.25
CA GLU A 160 13.46 17.14 -29.68
C GLU A 160 13.64 15.71 -30.22
N PRO A 161 14.70 14.95 -29.88
CA PRO A 161 14.90 13.59 -30.37
C PRO A 161 13.72 12.67 -30.03
N PHE A 162 13.24 12.69 -28.78
CA PHE A 162 12.11 11.87 -28.36
C PHE A 162 10.80 12.31 -29.01
N LYS A 163 10.54 13.62 -29.14
CA LYS A 163 9.35 14.11 -29.86
C LYS A 163 9.34 13.63 -31.32
N LYS A 164 10.47 13.71 -32.01
CA LYS A 164 10.62 13.22 -33.39
C LYS A 164 10.51 11.69 -33.49
N PHE A 165 11.01 10.96 -32.49
CA PHE A 165 10.80 9.53 -32.39
C PHE A 165 9.31 9.18 -32.32
N LEU A 166 8.52 9.87 -31.48
CA LEU A 166 7.08 9.64 -31.37
C LEU A 166 6.33 9.90 -32.69
N GLU A 167 6.82 10.81 -33.53
CA GLU A 167 6.28 11.08 -34.86
C GLU A 167 6.63 9.95 -35.86
N SER A 168 7.76 9.28 -35.68
CA SER A 168 8.36 8.31 -36.62
C SER A 168 7.66 6.95 -36.74
N GLU A 169 8.05 6.18 -37.77
CA GLU A 169 7.62 4.78 -37.96
C GLU A 169 8.23 3.83 -36.93
N LYS A 170 9.34 4.19 -36.26
CA LYS A 170 9.93 3.35 -35.19
C LYS A 170 9.07 3.36 -33.93
N TYR A 171 8.40 4.47 -33.62
CA TYR A 171 7.38 4.48 -32.57
C TYR A 171 6.13 3.69 -32.96
N THR A 172 5.74 3.70 -34.25
CA THR A 172 4.72 2.77 -34.76
C THR A 172 5.11 1.31 -34.53
N ARG A 173 6.37 0.96 -34.82
CA ARG A 173 6.91 -0.37 -34.55
C ARG A 173 6.92 -0.72 -33.07
N PHE A 174 7.24 0.24 -32.20
CA PHE A 174 7.14 0.07 -30.75
C PHE A 174 5.70 -0.26 -30.34
N CYS A 175 4.71 0.45 -30.87
CA CYS A 175 3.30 0.16 -30.63
C CYS A 175 2.89 -1.24 -31.09
N GLN A 176 3.41 -1.73 -32.23
CA GLN A 176 3.15 -3.09 -32.72
C GLN A 176 3.69 -4.16 -31.74
N TRP A 177 4.93 -4.02 -31.29
CA TRP A 177 5.53 -4.92 -30.29
C TRP A 177 4.83 -4.83 -28.94
N LYS A 178 4.52 -3.63 -28.47
CA LYS A 178 3.84 -3.41 -27.20
C LYS A 178 2.41 -3.96 -27.22
N ASN A 179 1.76 -3.96 -28.38
CA ASN A 179 0.48 -4.64 -28.55
C ASN A 179 0.62 -6.16 -28.36
N LEU A 180 1.65 -6.80 -28.94
CA LEU A 180 1.88 -8.23 -28.72
C LEU A 180 2.15 -8.52 -27.24
N GLU A 181 3.05 -7.78 -26.60
CA GLU A 181 3.40 -7.93 -25.19
C GLU A 181 2.16 -7.98 -24.29
N LEU A 182 1.28 -6.99 -24.46
CA LEU A 182 0.09 -6.81 -23.60
C LEU A 182 -1.03 -7.83 -23.90
N ASN A 183 -0.88 -8.65 -24.93
CA ASN A 183 -1.87 -9.63 -25.37
C ASN A 183 -1.41 -11.09 -25.29
N ILE A 184 -0.24 -11.34 -24.71
CA ILE A 184 0.27 -12.70 -24.50
C ILE A 184 -0.71 -13.50 -23.65
N GLN A 185 -1.23 -14.58 -24.22
CA GLN A 185 -2.03 -15.59 -23.52
C GLN A 185 -1.41 -16.95 -23.80
N LEU A 186 -0.64 -17.43 -22.83
CA LEU A 186 0.11 -18.66 -23.00
C LEU A 186 -0.74 -19.89 -22.73
N THR A 187 -0.46 -20.93 -23.50
CA THR A 187 -0.97 -22.27 -23.34
C THR A 187 0.18 -23.27 -23.40
N MET A 188 -0.09 -24.53 -23.05
CA MET A 188 0.92 -25.60 -23.20
C MET A 188 1.41 -25.74 -24.64
N ASN A 189 0.58 -25.41 -25.64
CA ASN A 189 0.94 -25.52 -27.07
C ASN A 189 1.97 -24.48 -27.52
N ASP A 190 2.27 -23.48 -26.70
CA ASP A 190 3.29 -22.48 -26.97
C ASP A 190 4.69 -22.93 -26.53
N PHE A 191 4.76 -24.13 -25.94
CA PHE A 191 5.98 -24.75 -25.48
C PHE A 191 6.11 -26.18 -26.03
N SER A 192 7.28 -26.48 -26.61
CA SER A 192 7.71 -27.85 -26.83
C SER A 192 8.28 -28.37 -25.51
N VAL A 193 7.48 -29.14 -24.77
CA VAL A 193 7.89 -29.74 -23.48
C VAL A 193 8.76 -30.97 -23.75
N HIS A 194 9.90 -31.05 -23.08
CA HIS A 194 10.84 -32.16 -23.14
C HIS A 194 10.79 -32.97 -21.82
N ARG A 195 11.91 -33.54 -21.38
CA ARG A 195 11.96 -34.39 -20.19
C ARG A 195 11.69 -33.65 -18.88
N ILE A 196 11.35 -34.42 -17.84
CA ILE A 196 11.33 -33.98 -16.45
C ILE A 196 12.78 -33.77 -15.98
N ILE A 197 13.04 -32.64 -15.35
CA ILE A 197 14.35 -32.26 -14.76
C ILE A 197 14.27 -32.08 -13.24
N GLY A 198 13.08 -32.19 -12.64
CA GLY A 198 12.91 -32.18 -11.18
C GLY A 198 11.48 -32.51 -10.76
N ARG A 199 11.31 -32.98 -9.52
CA ARG A 199 9.99 -33.19 -8.87
C ARG A 199 9.95 -32.53 -7.50
N GLY A 200 8.80 -31.94 -7.20
CA GLY A 200 8.51 -31.31 -5.90
C GLY A 200 7.18 -31.78 -5.31
N GLY A 201 6.83 -31.27 -4.13
CA GLY A 201 5.66 -31.74 -3.38
C GLY A 201 4.30 -31.56 -4.10
N PHE A 202 4.20 -30.63 -5.04
CA PHE A 202 2.95 -30.29 -5.75
C PHE A 202 3.00 -30.57 -7.25
N GLY A 203 4.14 -30.98 -7.81
CA GLY A 203 4.28 -31.10 -9.26
C GLY A 203 5.68 -31.40 -9.76
N GLU A 204 5.88 -31.15 -11.05
CA GLU A 204 7.07 -31.55 -11.82
C GLU A 204 7.67 -30.35 -12.55
N VAL A 205 8.97 -30.38 -12.77
CA VAL A 205 9.70 -29.39 -13.57
C VAL A 205 10.17 -30.05 -14.84
N TYR A 206 9.92 -29.44 -15.99
CA TYR A 206 10.31 -29.94 -17.30
C TYR A 206 11.29 -28.98 -17.98
N GLY A 207 12.24 -29.52 -18.74
CA GLY A 207 12.90 -28.72 -19.76
C GLY A 207 11.92 -28.42 -20.89
N CYS A 208 11.85 -27.18 -21.37
CA CYS A 208 10.95 -26.83 -22.47
C CYS A 208 11.59 -25.78 -23.40
N ARG A 209 11.04 -25.68 -24.60
CA ARG A 209 11.39 -24.65 -25.59
C ARG A 209 10.16 -23.84 -25.95
N LYS A 210 10.25 -22.50 -25.86
CA LYS A 210 9.17 -21.62 -26.31
C LYS A 210 9.15 -21.58 -27.85
N ALA A 211 7.98 -21.88 -28.43
CA ALA A 211 7.87 -22.23 -29.85
C ALA A 211 8.07 -21.05 -30.81
N ASP A 212 7.73 -19.83 -30.40
CA ASP A 212 7.77 -18.61 -31.23
C ASP A 212 9.14 -17.91 -31.26
N THR A 213 9.98 -18.11 -30.25
CA THR A 213 11.33 -17.51 -30.13
C THR A 213 12.47 -18.53 -30.11
N GLY A 214 12.15 -19.79 -29.83
CA GLY A 214 13.14 -20.87 -29.70
C GLY A 214 13.94 -20.82 -28.39
N LYS A 215 13.62 -19.93 -27.44
CA LYS A 215 14.30 -19.82 -26.14
C LYS A 215 14.00 -21.03 -25.26
N MET A 216 15.03 -21.54 -24.58
CA MET A 216 14.94 -22.68 -23.66
C MET A 216 14.60 -22.20 -22.25
N TYR A 217 13.75 -22.94 -21.56
CA TYR A 217 13.28 -22.63 -20.21
C TYR A 217 13.06 -23.89 -19.38
N ALA A 218 12.98 -23.73 -18.06
CA ALA A 218 12.35 -24.70 -17.17
C ALA A 218 10.85 -24.37 -17.01
N MET A 219 9.99 -25.38 -17.13
CA MET A 219 8.56 -25.27 -16.89
C MET A 219 8.19 -26.03 -15.60
N LYS A 220 7.93 -25.31 -14.51
CA LYS A 220 7.44 -25.89 -13.25
C LYS A 220 5.92 -25.97 -13.32
N CYS A 221 5.39 -27.19 -13.45
CA CYS A 221 3.96 -27.49 -13.53
C CYS A 221 3.47 -28.05 -12.19
N LEU A 222 2.63 -27.30 -11.48
CA LEU A 222 1.96 -27.74 -10.26
C LEU A 222 0.55 -28.24 -10.56
N ASP A 223 0.20 -29.41 -10.02
CA ASP A 223 -1.13 -30.00 -10.18
C ASP A 223 -2.14 -29.37 -9.20
N LYS A 224 -3.21 -28.78 -9.72
CA LYS A 224 -4.22 -28.08 -8.92
C LYS A 224 -4.97 -29.02 -7.97
N LYS A 225 -5.20 -30.28 -8.34
CA LYS A 225 -5.83 -31.26 -7.44
C LYS A 225 -4.93 -31.58 -6.27
N ARG A 226 -3.62 -31.71 -6.51
CA ARG A 226 -2.63 -31.93 -5.42
C ARG A 226 -2.47 -30.72 -4.54
N ILE A 227 -2.45 -29.52 -5.11
CA ILE A 227 -2.47 -28.28 -4.33
C ILE A 227 -3.67 -28.29 -3.39
N LYS A 228 -4.87 -28.55 -3.91
CA LYS A 228 -6.10 -28.63 -3.12
C LYS A 228 -6.06 -29.71 -2.05
N MET A 229 -5.57 -30.91 -2.39
CA MET A 229 -5.42 -32.03 -1.46
C MET A 229 -4.56 -31.66 -0.25
N LYS A 230 -3.48 -30.91 -0.48
CA LYS A 230 -2.47 -30.54 0.51
C LYS A 230 -2.68 -29.13 1.08
N GLN A 231 -3.78 -28.45 0.73
CA GLN A 231 -4.10 -27.07 1.14
C GLN A 231 -2.96 -26.08 0.82
N GLY A 232 -2.32 -26.25 -0.35
CA GLY A 232 -1.13 -25.52 -0.78
C GLY A 232 -1.41 -24.27 -1.62
N GLU A 233 -2.66 -23.81 -1.73
CA GLU A 233 -3.07 -22.74 -2.64
C GLU A 233 -2.31 -21.43 -2.35
N THR A 234 -2.18 -21.10 -1.06
CA THR A 234 -1.44 -19.91 -0.61
C THR A 234 0.03 -19.99 -0.97
N LEU A 235 0.65 -21.18 -0.88
CA LEU A 235 2.06 -21.37 -1.22
C LEU A 235 2.32 -21.14 -2.72
N ALA A 236 1.48 -21.72 -3.58
CA ALA A 236 1.60 -21.57 -5.03
C ALA A 236 1.37 -20.11 -5.48
N LEU A 237 0.39 -19.42 -4.87
CA LEU A 237 0.16 -18.00 -5.13
C LEU A 237 1.30 -17.12 -4.59
N ASN A 238 1.83 -17.45 -3.41
CA ASN A 238 2.96 -16.75 -2.82
C ASN A 238 4.21 -16.87 -3.70
N GLU A 239 4.53 -18.09 -4.18
CA GLU A 239 5.65 -18.31 -5.09
C GLU A 239 5.56 -17.41 -6.33
N ARG A 240 4.38 -17.30 -6.94
CA ARG A 240 4.15 -16.39 -8.08
C ARG A 240 4.40 -14.93 -7.74
N ILE A 241 3.97 -14.48 -6.57
CA ILE A 241 4.19 -13.09 -6.11
C ILE A 241 5.69 -12.86 -5.87
N MET A 242 6.35 -13.73 -5.12
CA MET A 242 7.77 -13.62 -4.80
C MET A 242 8.62 -13.63 -6.07
N LEU A 243 8.37 -14.56 -6.99
CA LEU A 243 9.01 -14.62 -8.30
C LEU A 243 8.78 -13.33 -9.09
N SER A 244 7.58 -12.76 -9.07
CA SER A 244 7.32 -11.50 -9.78
C SER A 244 8.15 -10.34 -9.24
N LEU A 245 8.37 -10.26 -7.92
CA LEU A 245 9.14 -9.17 -7.30
C LEU A 245 10.64 -9.30 -7.56
N VAL A 246 11.19 -10.52 -7.51
CA VAL A 246 12.63 -10.74 -7.74
C VAL A 246 13.02 -10.69 -9.21
N SER A 247 12.07 -10.97 -10.11
CA SER A 247 12.32 -11.06 -11.57
C SER A 247 12.12 -9.73 -12.31
N THR A 248 11.66 -8.67 -11.62
CA THR A 248 11.48 -7.33 -12.19
C THR A 248 12.64 -6.39 -11.86
N GLY A 249 13.02 -5.55 -12.83
CA GLY A 249 14.15 -4.63 -12.71
C GLY A 249 15.47 -5.35 -13.02
N GLN A 250 16.58 -4.75 -12.58
CA GLN A 250 17.94 -5.23 -12.88
C GLN A 250 18.07 -6.75 -12.73
N ASP A 251 18.50 -7.41 -13.82
CA ASP A 251 18.61 -8.87 -13.88
C ASP A 251 19.63 -9.41 -12.88
N CYS A 252 19.22 -10.40 -12.08
CA CYS A 252 20.10 -11.05 -11.11
C CYS A 252 20.56 -12.41 -11.62
N PRO A 253 21.87 -12.61 -11.83
CA PRO A 253 22.39 -13.88 -12.34
C PRO A 253 22.41 -15.00 -11.30
N PHE A 254 22.03 -14.73 -10.05
CA PHE A 254 22.13 -15.68 -8.92
C PHE A 254 20.77 -16.14 -8.36
N ILE A 255 19.68 -15.85 -9.07
CA ILE A 255 18.32 -16.30 -8.71
C ILE A 255 17.65 -16.91 -9.95
N VAL A 256 16.99 -18.04 -9.77
CA VAL A 256 16.09 -18.61 -10.78
C VAL A 256 14.83 -17.76 -10.82
N CYS A 257 14.71 -16.99 -11.87
CA CYS A 257 13.66 -16.00 -12.01
C CYS A 257 12.62 -16.44 -13.05
N MET A 258 11.47 -15.77 -13.01
CA MET A 258 10.30 -16.10 -13.82
C MET A 258 10.18 -15.17 -15.02
N THR A 259 9.93 -15.74 -16.19
CA THR A 259 9.55 -14.97 -17.39
C THR A 259 8.03 -14.94 -17.56
N TYR A 260 7.37 -16.08 -17.33
CA TYR A 260 5.92 -16.21 -17.48
C TYR A 260 5.29 -17.05 -16.37
N ALA A 261 4.04 -16.74 -16.05
CA ALA A 261 3.13 -17.62 -15.33
C ALA A 261 1.84 -17.76 -16.15
N PHE A 262 1.29 -18.98 -16.24
CA PHE A 262 -0.02 -19.23 -16.83
C PHE A 262 -0.65 -20.47 -16.19
N HIS A 263 -1.91 -20.76 -16.49
CA HIS A 263 -2.55 -21.96 -15.98
C HIS A 263 -3.44 -22.62 -17.02
N THR A 264 -3.60 -23.93 -16.91
CA THR A 264 -4.61 -24.73 -17.61
C THR A 264 -5.78 -24.98 -16.64
N PRO A 265 -6.84 -25.72 -17.03
CA PRO A 265 -7.88 -26.11 -16.10
C PRO A 265 -7.35 -26.88 -14.86
N ASP A 266 -6.27 -27.63 -15.01
CA ASP A 266 -5.75 -28.58 -14.01
C ASP A 266 -4.33 -28.28 -13.51
N LYS A 267 -3.56 -27.39 -14.16
CA LYS A 267 -2.17 -27.08 -13.80
C LYS A 267 -1.90 -25.59 -13.64
N LEU A 268 -0.99 -25.25 -12.74
CA LEU A 268 -0.33 -23.95 -12.67
C LEU A 268 1.08 -24.10 -13.24
N CYS A 269 1.47 -23.23 -14.18
CA CYS A 269 2.74 -23.33 -14.90
C CYS A 269 3.57 -22.08 -14.71
N PHE A 270 4.80 -22.24 -14.20
CA PHE A 270 5.82 -21.21 -14.16
C PHE A 270 6.88 -21.48 -15.22
N ILE A 271 7.26 -20.46 -15.98
CA ILE A 271 8.36 -20.50 -16.93
C ILE A 271 9.54 -19.77 -16.31
N LEU A 272 10.56 -20.53 -15.98
CA LEU A 272 11.70 -20.15 -15.15
C LEU A 272 13.02 -20.33 -15.92
N ASP A 273 14.07 -19.66 -15.46
CA ASP A 273 15.43 -19.90 -15.95
C ASP A 273 15.79 -21.40 -15.93
N LEU A 274 16.40 -21.87 -17.01
CA LEU A 274 16.78 -23.28 -17.14
C LEU A 274 18.09 -23.54 -16.39
N MET A 275 18.02 -24.34 -15.32
CA MET A 275 19.18 -24.84 -14.57
C MET A 275 19.31 -26.34 -14.82
N ASN A 276 20.28 -26.73 -15.64
CA ASN A 276 20.46 -28.11 -16.13
C ASN A 276 21.64 -28.85 -15.47
N GLY A 277 22.34 -28.19 -14.55
CA GLY A 277 23.51 -28.71 -13.85
C GLY A 277 23.19 -29.47 -12.57
N GLY A 278 21.92 -29.64 -12.18
CA GLY A 278 21.54 -30.26 -10.91
C GLY A 278 21.56 -29.30 -9.74
N ASP A 279 21.51 -29.81 -8.51
CA ASP A 279 21.56 -29.02 -7.27
C ASP A 279 22.79 -29.34 -6.41
N LEU A 280 23.18 -28.40 -5.53
CA LEU A 280 24.33 -28.60 -4.65
C LEU A 280 24.14 -29.75 -3.65
N HIS A 281 22.91 -30.18 -3.34
CA HIS A 281 22.72 -31.34 -2.48
C HIS A 281 23.12 -32.64 -3.18
N TYR A 282 22.75 -32.80 -4.45
CA TYR A 282 23.20 -33.90 -5.31
C TYR A 282 24.71 -33.88 -5.46
N HIS A 283 25.31 -32.75 -5.82
CA HIS A 283 26.76 -32.66 -6.01
C HIS A 283 27.53 -32.88 -4.71
N LEU A 284 27.05 -32.42 -3.56
CA LEU A 284 27.65 -32.75 -2.26
C LEU A 284 27.64 -34.26 -1.97
N SER A 285 26.65 -35.00 -2.49
CA SER A 285 26.59 -36.46 -2.33
C SER A 285 27.54 -37.22 -3.26
N GLN A 286 27.79 -36.69 -4.47
CA GLN A 286 28.66 -37.31 -5.48
C GLN A 286 30.13 -36.91 -5.31
N HIS A 287 30.39 -35.60 -5.19
CA HIS A 287 31.72 -35.02 -5.01
C HIS A 287 32.27 -35.28 -3.60
N GLY A 288 31.39 -35.36 -2.61
CA GLY A 288 31.76 -35.26 -1.20
C GLY A 288 31.83 -33.80 -0.74
N VAL A 289 32.33 -33.60 0.49
CA VAL A 289 32.43 -32.25 1.08
C VAL A 289 33.36 -31.35 0.29
N PHE A 290 33.02 -30.07 0.20
CA PHE A 290 33.84 -29.06 -0.45
C PHE A 290 34.94 -28.56 0.48
N ASN A 291 36.08 -28.16 -0.08
CA ASN A 291 37.11 -27.44 0.67
C ASN A 291 36.75 -25.94 0.81
N GLU A 292 37.50 -25.20 1.63
CA GLU A 292 37.20 -23.79 1.91
C GLU A 292 37.20 -22.90 0.65
N SER A 293 38.09 -23.17 -0.31
CA SER A 293 38.19 -22.39 -1.55
C SER A 293 37.02 -22.65 -2.49
N GLU A 294 36.61 -23.91 -2.63
CA GLU A 294 35.44 -24.31 -3.43
C GLU A 294 34.14 -23.77 -2.83
N MET A 295 33.98 -23.90 -1.51
CA MET A 295 32.84 -23.34 -0.78
C MET A 295 32.78 -21.82 -0.93
N LYS A 296 33.93 -21.12 -0.87
CA LYS A 296 34.01 -19.66 -1.02
C LYS A 296 33.43 -19.16 -2.35
N PHE A 297 33.64 -19.90 -3.44
CA PHE A 297 33.04 -19.59 -4.74
C PHE A 297 31.50 -19.58 -4.67
N TYR A 298 30.90 -20.68 -4.22
CA TYR A 298 29.44 -20.77 -4.10
C TYR A 298 28.87 -19.79 -3.09
N ALA A 299 29.60 -19.55 -2.00
CA ALA A 299 29.23 -18.56 -0.99
C ALA A 299 29.13 -17.15 -1.59
N ALA A 300 30.09 -16.75 -2.43
CA ALA A 300 30.10 -15.43 -3.05
C ALA A 300 28.90 -15.21 -3.98
N GLU A 301 28.55 -16.20 -4.81
CA GLU A 301 27.38 -16.12 -5.69
C GLU A 301 26.06 -16.09 -4.91
N VAL A 302 25.93 -16.93 -3.86
CA VAL A 302 24.73 -16.94 -3.01
C VAL A 302 24.56 -15.63 -2.24
N ILE A 303 25.64 -14.99 -1.78
CA ILE A 303 25.59 -13.67 -1.13
C ILE A 303 24.95 -12.63 -2.05
N LEU A 304 25.34 -12.59 -3.33
CA LEU A 304 24.75 -11.65 -4.29
C LEU A 304 23.28 -11.97 -4.61
N GLY A 305 22.90 -13.25 -4.61
CA GLY A 305 21.49 -13.65 -4.70
C GLY A 305 20.66 -13.20 -3.50
N LEU A 306 21.15 -13.40 -2.27
CA LEU A 306 20.49 -12.94 -1.04
C LEU A 306 20.40 -11.41 -1.01
N GLU A 307 21.47 -10.71 -1.35
CA GLU A 307 21.50 -9.26 -1.44
C GLU A 307 20.40 -8.71 -2.36
N HIS A 308 20.21 -9.33 -3.53
CA HIS A 308 19.18 -8.90 -4.47
C HIS A 308 17.77 -9.03 -3.90
N MET A 309 17.49 -10.11 -3.15
CA MET A 309 16.23 -10.31 -2.43
C MET A 309 16.08 -9.33 -1.27
N HIS A 310 17.12 -9.15 -0.45
CA HIS A 310 17.10 -8.30 0.75
C HIS A 310 16.94 -6.82 0.41
N ARG A 311 17.59 -6.34 -0.66
CA ARG A 311 17.39 -4.98 -1.19
C ARG A 311 15.96 -4.72 -1.67
N ARG A 312 15.18 -5.79 -1.92
CA ARG A 312 13.75 -5.75 -2.26
C ARG A 312 12.86 -6.12 -1.07
N TYR A 313 13.41 -6.16 0.14
CA TYR A 313 12.73 -6.54 1.37
C TYR A 313 12.10 -7.94 1.31
N ILE A 314 12.77 -8.89 0.66
CA ILE A 314 12.32 -10.28 0.58
C ILE A 314 13.24 -11.14 1.43
N VAL A 315 12.69 -11.85 2.41
CA VAL A 315 13.39 -12.89 3.17
C VAL A 315 13.09 -14.25 2.55
N TYR A 316 14.12 -15.04 2.26
CA TYR A 316 14.01 -16.29 1.49
C TYR A 316 13.55 -17.48 2.35
N ARG A 317 14.05 -17.59 3.59
CA ARG A 317 13.66 -18.55 4.65
C ARG A 317 13.92 -20.04 4.40
N ASP A 318 14.31 -20.46 3.20
CA ASP A 318 14.56 -21.88 2.88
C ASP A 318 15.94 -22.13 2.22
N LEU A 319 16.97 -21.46 2.73
CA LEU A 319 18.35 -21.61 2.24
C LEU A 319 18.97 -22.93 2.67
N LYS A 320 19.19 -23.81 1.69
CA LYS A 320 19.79 -25.13 1.82
C LYS A 320 20.38 -25.58 0.48
N PRO A 321 21.34 -26.53 0.46
CA PRO A 321 22.00 -26.94 -0.79
C PRO A 321 21.05 -27.47 -1.87
N ALA A 322 19.91 -28.07 -1.48
CA ALA A 322 18.92 -28.59 -2.43
C ALA A 322 18.19 -27.50 -3.22
N ASN A 323 18.21 -26.25 -2.76
CA ASN A 323 17.59 -25.13 -3.46
C ASN A 323 18.62 -24.26 -4.19
N ILE A 324 19.89 -24.67 -4.22
CA ILE A 324 20.96 -24.00 -4.98
C ILE A 324 21.24 -24.84 -6.22
N LEU A 325 20.78 -24.36 -7.37
CA LEU A 325 20.88 -25.08 -8.65
C LEU A 325 22.10 -24.62 -9.43
N LEU A 326 22.69 -25.52 -10.22
CA LEU A 326 23.83 -25.24 -11.10
C LEU A 326 23.35 -25.14 -12.55
N ASP A 327 23.97 -24.25 -13.32
CA ASP A 327 23.86 -24.23 -14.77
C ASP A 327 24.90 -25.17 -15.43
N GLU A 328 24.97 -25.17 -16.76
CA GLU A 328 25.89 -26.04 -17.51
C GLU A 328 27.37 -25.67 -17.35
N HIS A 329 27.66 -24.48 -16.82
CA HIS A 329 29.01 -23.97 -16.59
C HIS A 329 29.44 -24.17 -15.13
N GLY A 330 28.52 -24.47 -14.22
CA GLY A 330 28.77 -24.67 -12.80
C GLY A 330 28.47 -23.46 -11.92
N HIS A 331 27.92 -22.37 -12.48
CA HIS A 331 27.47 -21.22 -11.69
C HIS A 331 26.13 -21.53 -11.00
N VAL A 332 25.92 -20.94 -9.83
CA VAL A 332 24.77 -21.26 -8.99
C VAL A 332 23.69 -20.19 -8.97
N ARG A 333 22.44 -20.64 -8.83
CA ARG A 333 21.28 -19.78 -8.58
C ARG A 333 20.40 -20.31 -7.45
N ILE A 334 19.87 -19.40 -6.64
CA ILE A 334 18.85 -19.70 -5.64
C ILE A 334 17.52 -19.98 -6.36
N SER A 335 16.85 -21.07 -6.00
CA SER A 335 15.57 -21.50 -6.60
C SER A 335 14.48 -21.71 -5.52
N ASP A 336 13.23 -21.93 -5.94
CA ASP A 336 12.08 -22.27 -5.06
C ASP A 336 11.71 -21.21 -4.00
N LEU A 337 11.11 -20.11 -4.44
CA LEU A 337 10.70 -19.00 -3.58
C LEU A 337 9.34 -19.20 -2.91
N GLY A 338 8.80 -20.42 -2.88
CA GLY A 338 7.46 -20.69 -2.32
C GLY A 338 7.33 -20.27 -0.85
N LEU A 339 8.40 -20.43 -0.06
CA LEU A 339 8.46 -20.03 1.34
C LEU A 339 9.03 -18.63 1.56
N ALA A 340 9.43 -17.90 0.52
CA ALA A 340 9.91 -16.53 0.69
C ALA A 340 8.78 -15.59 1.16
N CYS A 341 9.13 -14.45 1.74
CA CYS A 341 8.17 -13.46 2.22
C CYS A 341 8.67 -12.05 2.00
N ASP A 342 7.78 -11.18 1.52
CA ASP A 342 7.98 -9.73 1.54
C ASP A 342 7.80 -9.19 2.97
N PHE A 343 8.81 -8.50 3.49
CA PHE A 343 8.84 -7.85 4.79
C PHE A 343 8.86 -6.32 4.72
N SER A 344 8.69 -5.71 3.53
CA SER A 344 8.68 -4.25 3.34
C SER A 344 7.59 -3.54 4.15
N LYS A 345 6.44 -4.21 4.33
CA LYS A 345 5.29 -3.70 5.09
C LYS A 345 5.20 -4.25 6.50
N LYS A 346 5.47 -5.56 6.64
CA LYS A 346 5.33 -6.28 7.91
C LYS A 346 6.33 -7.42 7.99
N LYS A 347 7.12 -7.44 9.07
CA LYS A 347 8.02 -8.55 9.37
C LYS A 347 7.24 -9.84 9.65
N PRO A 348 7.60 -10.98 9.01
CA PRO A 348 7.03 -12.28 9.37
C PRO A 348 7.41 -12.68 10.80
N HIS A 349 6.58 -13.52 11.42
CA HIS A 349 6.80 -14.08 12.76
C HIS A 349 6.47 -15.58 12.84
N ALA A 350 6.11 -16.18 11.71
CA ALA A 350 5.77 -17.60 11.63
C ALA A 350 7.05 -18.43 11.50
N SER A 351 7.12 -19.56 12.21
CA SER A 351 8.20 -20.55 12.08
C SER A 351 8.07 -21.29 10.75
N VAL A 352 8.78 -20.80 9.74
CA VAL A 352 8.73 -21.30 8.36
C VAL A 352 10.16 -21.49 7.86
N GLY A 353 10.45 -22.68 7.31
CA GLY A 353 11.76 -23.04 6.76
C GLY A 353 12.09 -24.52 6.98
N THR A 354 13.24 -24.96 6.51
CA THR A 354 13.74 -26.33 6.75
C THR A 354 14.44 -26.43 8.12
N HIS A 355 14.03 -27.40 8.94
CA HIS A 355 14.68 -27.68 10.23
C HIS A 355 16.19 -27.95 10.05
N GLY A 356 16.99 -27.36 10.93
CA GLY A 356 18.46 -27.37 10.84
C GLY A 356 19.06 -26.24 10.02
N TYR A 357 18.23 -25.33 9.49
CA TYR A 357 18.64 -24.08 8.84
C TYR A 357 17.89 -22.85 9.37
N MET A 358 16.70 -23.04 9.98
CA MET A 358 15.91 -21.95 10.56
C MET A 358 16.67 -21.25 11.69
N ALA A 359 16.62 -19.91 11.70
CA ALA A 359 17.26 -19.09 12.72
C ALA A 359 16.52 -19.11 14.07
N PRO A 360 17.18 -18.78 15.19
CA PRO A 360 16.55 -18.72 16.52
C PRO A 360 15.32 -17.82 16.58
N GLU A 361 15.36 -16.66 15.93
CA GLU A 361 14.24 -15.72 15.89
C GLU A 361 13.06 -16.24 15.04
N VAL A 362 13.31 -17.13 14.08
CA VAL A 362 12.26 -17.79 13.27
C VAL A 362 11.55 -18.87 14.09
N LEU A 363 12.31 -19.64 14.88
CA LEU A 363 11.80 -20.70 15.74
C LEU A 363 11.05 -20.15 16.98
N SER A 364 11.37 -18.93 17.40
CA SER A 364 10.79 -18.27 18.57
C SER A 364 9.38 -17.76 18.26
N LYS A 365 8.36 -18.38 18.86
CA LYS A 365 6.95 -18.03 18.61
C LYS A 365 6.66 -16.57 18.92
N GLY A 366 6.18 -15.83 17.92
CA GLY A 366 5.78 -14.43 18.06
C GLY A 366 6.92 -13.43 17.89
N THR A 367 8.16 -13.89 17.71
CA THR A 367 9.29 -13.03 17.37
C THR A 367 9.24 -12.66 15.90
N ALA A 368 9.19 -11.37 15.61
CA ALA A 368 9.25 -10.88 14.24
C ALA A 368 10.70 -10.90 13.73
N TYR A 369 10.89 -11.24 12.45
CA TYR A 369 12.21 -11.33 11.83
C TYR A 369 12.19 -10.78 10.39
N ASP A 370 13.37 -10.55 9.83
CA ASP A 370 13.58 -10.02 8.47
C ASP A 370 14.68 -10.82 7.75
N SER A 371 15.49 -10.16 6.92
CA SER A 371 16.68 -10.74 6.27
C SER A 371 17.66 -11.41 7.23
N SER A 372 17.60 -11.11 8.55
CA SER A 372 18.43 -11.75 9.57
C SER A 372 18.40 -13.28 9.53
N ALA A 373 17.24 -13.85 9.17
CA ALA A 373 17.02 -15.29 9.12
C ALA A 373 17.90 -15.95 8.06
N ASP A 374 18.06 -15.31 6.90
CA ASP A 374 18.79 -15.89 5.77
C ASP A 374 20.30 -15.94 6.05
N TRP A 375 20.86 -14.97 6.77
CA TRP A 375 22.29 -14.99 7.15
C TRP A 375 22.63 -16.15 8.09
N PHE A 376 21.71 -16.49 8.99
CA PHE A 376 21.87 -17.68 9.82
C PHE A 376 21.74 -18.97 9.00
N SER A 377 20.73 -19.05 8.13
CA SER A 377 20.57 -20.19 7.22
C SER A 377 21.77 -20.35 6.27
N PHE A 378 22.38 -19.23 5.86
CA PHE A 378 23.61 -19.19 5.06
C PHE A 378 24.77 -19.83 5.82
N GLY A 379 25.01 -19.42 7.08
CA GLY A 379 25.99 -20.08 7.95
C GLY A 379 25.76 -21.59 8.09
N CYS A 380 24.50 -22.02 8.25
CA CYS A 380 24.13 -23.44 8.33
C CYS A 380 24.44 -24.19 7.02
N MET A 381 24.17 -23.55 5.88
CA MET A 381 24.44 -24.11 4.56
C MET A 381 25.95 -24.25 4.31
N LEU A 382 26.74 -23.22 4.59
CA LEU A 382 28.21 -23.26 4.41
C LEU A 382 28.84 -24.37 5.27
N TYR A 383 28.42 -24.48 6.53
CA TYR A 383 28.87 -25.57 7.41
C TYR A 383 28.55 -26.95 6.81
N LYS A 384 27.35 -27.12 6.23
CA LYS A 384 26.98 -28.38 5.58
C LYS A 384 27.83 -28.69 4.34
N LEU A 385 28.18 -27.70 3.53
CA LEU A 385 29.06 -27.92 2.38
C LEU A 385 30.45 -28.42 2.81
N LEU A 386 30.94 -27.97 3.96
CA LEU A 386 32.25 -28.37 4.52
C LEU A 386 32.23 -29.69 5.31
N LYS A 387 31.10 -30.05 5.94
CA LYS A 387 31.01 -31.19 6.87
C LYS A 387 30.04 -32.30 6.45
N GLY A 388 29.20 -32.05 5.44
CA GLY A 388 28.19 -32.98 4.94
C GLY A 388 26.88 -33.01 5.73
N HIS A 389 26.79 -32.32 6.87
CA HIS A 389 25.58 -32.24 7.70
C HIS A 389 25.36 -30.82 8.27
N SER A 390 24.14 -30.51 8.69
CA SER A 390 23.82 -29.23 9.37
C SER A 390 24.53 -29.16 10.74
N PRO A 391 24.93 -27.96 11.21
CA PRO A 391 25.60 -27.78 12.50
C PRO A 391 24.76 -28.23 13.71
N PHE A 392 23.42 -28.17 13.59
CA PHE A 392 22.49 -28.54 14.65
C PHE A 392 21.91 -29.95 14.50
N ARG A 393 22.53 -30.80 13.67
CA ARG A 393 22.09 -32.18 13.41
C ARG A 393 23.17 -33.20 13.78
N GLN A 394 23.60 -33.18 15.04
CA GLN A 394 24.57 -34.14 15.56
C GLN A 394 24.00 -35.58 15.55
N HIS A 395 24.85 -36.58 15.32
CA HIS A 395 24.52 -38.02 15.27
C HIS A 395 23.38 -38.44 14.32
N LYS A 396 23.10 -37.68 13.25
CA LYS A 396 22.04 -37.98 12.26
C LYS A 396 20.62 -38.04 12.86
N THR A 397 20.38 -37.40 14.01
CA THR A 397 19.04 -37.31 14.59
C THR A 397 18.02 -36.82 13.55
N LYS A 398 16.84 -37.45 13.54
CA LYS A 398 15.69 -37.09 12.70
C LYS A 398 14.62 -36.33 13.49
N ASP A 399 14.80 -36.20 14.81
CA ASP A 399 13.85 -35.49 15.66
C ASP A 399 13.98 -33.97 15.44
N LYS A 400 12.91 -33.39 14.88
CA LYS A 400 12.83 -31.96 14.56
C LYS A 400 12.91 -31.10 15.81
N HIS A 401 12.30 -31.54 16.92
CA HIS A 401 12.27 -30.77 18.16
C HIS A 401 13.65 -30.69 18.82
N GLU A 402 14.45 -31.75 18.68
CA GLU A 402 15.84 -31.76 19.13
C GLU A 402 16.70 -30.78 18.33
N ILE A 403 16.58 -30.79 17.00
CA ILE A 403 17.32 -29.87 16.11
C ILE A 403 16.97 -28.41 16.44
N ASP A 404 15.68 -28.11 16.62
CA ASP A 404 15.21 -26.76 16.96
C ASP A 404 15.73 -26.34 18.35
N ARG A 405 15.71 -27.25 19.34
CA ARG A 405 16.27 -27.01 20.68
C ARG A 405 17.76 -26.68 20.60
N MET A 406 18.54 -27.47 19.85
CA MET A 406 19.99 -27.23 19.68
C MET A 406 20.26 -25.84 19.09
N THR A 407 19.47 -25.42 18.11
CA THR A 407 19.57 -24.09 17.49
C THR A 407 19.35 -22.96 18.51
N LEU A 408 18.44 -23.15 19.46
CA LEU A 408 18.13 -22.16 20.50
C LEU A 408 19.15 -22.16 21.65
N THR A 409 19.68 -23.32 22.02
CA THR A 409 20.42 -23.46 23.30
C THR A 409 21.92 -23.69 23.16
N MET A 410 22.39 -24.26 22.05
CA MET A 410 23.79 -24.70 21.90
C MET A 410 24.60 -23.77 21.00
N ASN A 411 25.83 -23.47 21.41
CA ASN A 411 26.82 -22.89 20.50
C ASN A 411 27.38 -24.01 19.60
N VAL A 412 27.68 -23.66 18.34
CA VAL A 412 28.24 -24.62 17.38
C VAL A 412 29.73 -24.81 17.67
N GLU A 413 30.15 -26.05 17.89
CA GLU A 413 31.57 -26.40 17.98
C GLU A 413 32.17 -26.50 16.57
N LEU A 414 33.14 -25.62 16.28
CA LEU A 414 33.82 -25.58 14.99
C LEU A 414 35.12 -26.39 15.04
N PRO A 415 35.38 -27.30 14.07
CA PRO A 415 36.59 -28.11 14.03
C PRO A 415 37.88 -27.29 14.00
N ASP A 416 38.94 -27.79 14.63
CA ASP A 416 40.29 -27.18 14.58
C ASP A 416 40.94 -27.20 13.20
N SER A 417 40.43 -28.02 12.29
CA SER A 417 40.86 -28.04 10.89
C SER A 417 40.43 -26.81 10.09
N PHE A 418 39.49 -25.98 10.60
CA PHE A 418 39.04 -24.77 9.90
C PHE A 418 40.02 -23.61 10.09
N SER A 419 40.23 -22.83 9.02
CA SER A 419 40.99 -21.59 9.08
C SER A 419 40.41 -20.61 10.10
N LYS A 420 41.26 -19.69 10.60
CA LYS A 420 40.83 -18.69 11.58
C LYS A 420 39.74 -17.79 11.00
N GLU A 421 39.89 -17.45 9.72
CA GLU A 421 38.97 -16.61 8.96
C GLU A 421 37.64 -17.33 8.75
N LEU A 422 37.63 -18.63 8.44
CA LEU A 422 36.40 -19.40 8.33
C LEU A 422 35.69 -19.55 9.68
N LYS A 423 36.44 -19.81 10.77
CA LYS A 423 35.87 -19.88 12.11
C LYS A 423 35.18 -18.57 12.48
N SER A 424 35.86 -17.44 12.29
CA SER A 424 35.29 -16.11 12.50
C SER A 424 34.03 -15.87 11.67
N LEU A 425 34.02 -16.28 10.39
CA LEU A 425 32.86 -16.14 9.51
C LEU A 425 31.64 -16.92 10.04
N LEU A 426 31.83 -18.20 10.35
CA LEU A 426 30.77 -19.08 10.84
C LEU A 426 30.29 -18.67 12.24
N GLU A 427 31.20 -18.26 13.13
CA GLU A 427 30.85 -17.71 14.44
C GLU A 427 30.02 -16.43 14.31
N GLY A 428 30.34 -15.56 13.34
CA GLY A 428 29.59 -14.35 13.06
C GLY A 428 28.19 -14.63 12.49
N LEU A 429 28.07 -15.51 11.51
CA LEU A 429 26.80 -15.86 10.87
C LEU A 429 25.87 -16.67 11.78
N LEU A 430 26.43 -17.55 12.62
CA LEU A 430 25.67 -18.44 13.51
C LEU A 430 25.46 -17.84 14.93
N GLN A 431 25.65 -16.53 15.09
CA GLN A 431 25.24 -15.83 16.32
C GLN A 431 23.73 -15.97 16.52
N ARG A 432 23.33 -16.32 17.74
CA ARG A 432 21.90 -16.43 18.07
C ARG A 432 21.23 -15.08 18.21
N ASP A 433 21.97 -14.12 18.76
CA ASP A 433 21.57 -12.73 18.91
C ASP A 433 21.70 -12.00 17.56
N VAL A 434 20.58 -11.47 17.05
CA VAL A 434 20.52 -10.81 15.74
C VAL A 434 21.42 -9.58 15.71
N ASP A 435 21.47 -8.81 16.79
CA ASP A 435 22.24 -7.56 16.86
C ASP A 435 23.77 -7.80 16.80
N LYS A 436 24.20 -9.03 17.07
CA LYS A 436 25.61 -9.45 17.00
C LYS A 436 25.92 -10.23 15.73
N ARG A 437 24.91 -10.68 14.99
CA ARG A 437 25.05 -11.53 13.82
C ARG A 437 25.66 -10.74 12.66
N LEU A 438 26.55 -11.40 11.93
CA LEU A 438 27.14 -10.84 10.71
C LEU A 438 26.04 -10.68 9.64
N GLY A 439 25.97 -9.50 9.02
CA GLY A 439 24.94 -9.14 8.05
C GLY A 439 23.69 -8.49 8.65
N CYS A 440 23.72 -8.18 9.96
CA CYS A 440 22.57 -7.64 10.72
C CYS A 440 22.89 -6.35 11.48
N LYS A 441 24.07 -5.73 11.28
CA LYS A 441 24.53 -4.53 12.02
C LYS A 441 24.28 -3.21 11.29
N GLY A 442 23.45 -3.24 10.24
CA GLY A 442 22.98 -2.07 9.49
C GLY A 442 23.39 -2.03 8.02
N ASN A 443 24.44 -2.77 7.62
CA ASN A 443 24.98 -2.76 6.24
C ASN A 443 24.71 -4.06 5.47
N GLY A 444 24.01 -5.03 6.06
CA GLY A 444 23.48 -6.19 5.34
C GLY A 444 24.57 -7.03 4.67
N ALA A 445 24.41 -7.30 3.37
CA ALA A 445 25.36 -8.12 2.61
C ALA A 445 26.78 -7.54 2.61
N ASP A 446 26.96 -6.22 2.68
CA ASP A 446 28.28 -5.60 2.63
C ASP A 446 29.14 -5.99 3.84
N GLU A 447 28.53 -6.19 5.02
CA GLU A 447 29.25 -6.71 6.20
C GLU A 447 29.84 -8.11 5.96
N VAL A 448 29.08 -8.95 5.24
CA VAL A 448 29.51 -10.33 4.92
C VAL A 448 30.60 -10.28 3.85
N LYS A 449 30.46 -9.40 2.86
CA LYS A 449 31.43 -9.20 1.77
C LYS A 449 32.78 -8.67 2.25
N GLU A 450 32.77 -7.78 3.24
CA GLU A 450 33.97 -7.19 3.85
C GLU A 450 34.68 -8.13 4.83
N HIS A 451 34.06 -9.26 5.19
CA HIS A 451 34.64 -10.20 6.13
C HIS A 451 35.99 -10.76 5.61
N PRO A 452 37.05 -10.89 6.45
CA PRO A 452 38.38 -11.30 6.02
C PRO A 452 38.46 -12.62 5.23
N PHE A 453 37.49 -13.52 5.41
CA PHE A 453 37.40 -14.76 4.63
C PHE A 453 37.26 -14.50 3.12
N PHE A 454 36.61 -13.41 2.72
CA PHE A 454 36.42 -13.02 1.32
C PHE A 454 37.45 -11.98 0.84
N ALA A 455 38.50 -11.73 1.60
CA ALA A 455 39.57 -10.83 1.18
C ALA A 455 40.15 -11.27 -0.18
N GLY A 456 40.25 -10.30 -1.10
CA GLY A 456 40.72 -10.53 -2.47
C GLY A 456 39.63 -10.94 -3.48
N ILE A 457 38.36 -11.07 -3.07
CA ILE A 457 37.25 -11.21 -4.03
C ILE A 457 36.90 -9.85 -4.62
N ASP A 458 36.84 -9.80 -5.96
CA ASP A 458 36.20 -8.71 -6.70
C ASP A 458 34.73 -9.07 -6.93
N TRP A 459 33.85 -8.43 -6.17
CA TRP A 459 32.41 -8.69 -6.20
C TRP A 459 31.76 -8.33 -7.55
N GLN A 460 32.35 -7.43 -8.32
CA GLN A 460 31.88 -7.13 -9.67
C GLN A 460 32.21 -8.29 -10.62
N GLN A 461 33.39 -8.89 -10.50
CA GLN A 461 33.78 -10.09 -11.26
C GLN A 461 32.94 -11.32 -10.87
N VAL A 462 32.53 -11.43 -9.61
CA VAL A 462 31.52 -12.43 -9.20
C VAL A 462 30.21 -12.15 -9.92
N TYR A 463 29.68 -10.91 -9.86
CA TYR A 463 28.43 -10.53 -10.53
C TYR A 463 28.43 -10.84 -12.04
N LEU A 464 29.57 -10.62 -12.70
CA LEU A 464 29.79 -10.91 -14.12
C LEU A 464 30.06 -12.40 -14.42
N GLN A 465 30.00 -13.27 -13.40
CA GLN A 465 30.23 -14.71 -13.49
C GLN A 465 31.59 -15.08 -14.10
N LYS A 466 32.65 -14.37 -13.71
CA LYS A 466 34.00 -14.52 -14.27
C LYS A 466 34.93 -15.46 -13.50
N TYR A 467 34.62 -15.72 -12.24
CA TYR A 467 35.36 -16.71 -11.46
C TYR A 467 35.11 -18.12 -12.02
N THR A 468 36.16 -18.92 -12.12
CA THR A 468 36.05 -20.31 -12.59
C THR A 468 35.31 -21.16 -11.54
N PRO A 469 34.19 -21.81 -11.91
CA PRO A 469 33.47 -22.69 -10.99
C PRO A 469 34.30 -23.91 -10.58
N PRO A 470 34.22 -24.36 -9.31
CA PRO A 470 35.01 -25.49 -8.82
C PRO A 470 34.52 -26.84 -9.35
N LEU A 471 33.23 -26.93 -9.71
CA LEU A 471 32.63 -28.11 -10.30
C LEU A 471 31.85 -27.72 -11.54
N ILE A 472 32.25 -28.27 -12.69
CA ILE A 472 31.51 -28.16 -13.95
C ILE A 472 30.70 -29.45 -14.11
N PRO A 473 29.35 -29.38 -14.18
CA PRO A 473 28.54 -30.58 -14.34
C PRO A 473 28.89 -31.35 -15.62
N PRO A 474 28.93 -32.70 -15.60
CA PRO A 474 29.22 -33.52 -16.78
C PRO A 474 28.28 -33.19 -17.95
N ARG A 475 28.86 -32.94 -19.13
CA ARG A 475 28.11 -32.67 -20.37
C ARG A 475 27.49 -33.96 -20.90
N GLY A 476 26.20 -33.93 -21.23
CA GLY A 476 25.49 -35.07 -21.80
C GLY A 476 24.83 -35.99 -20.77
N GLU A 477 25.07 -35.76 -19.47
CA GLU A 477 24.40 -36.48 -18.39
C GLU A 477 23.17 -35.72 -17.90
N VAL A 478 22.19 -36.47 -17.42
CA VAL A 478 21.05 -35.92 -16.67
C VAL A 478 21.55 -35.69 -15.26
N ASN A 479 22.04 -34.48 -14.95
CA ASN A 479 22.51 -34.14 -13.59
C ASN A 479 21.35 -33.93 -12.59
N ALA A 480 20.23 -34.62 -12.80
CA ALA A 480 19.13 -34.77 -11.86
C ALA A 480 19.10 -36.23 -11.40
N ALA A 481 18.35 -36.57 -10.34
CA ALA A 481 18.12 -37.98 -10.01
C ALA A 481 17.64 -38.73 -11.28
N ASP A 482 18.04 -39.99 -11.44
CA ASP A 482 17.68 -40.80 -12.61
C ASP A 482 16.15 -40.76 -12.83
N ALA A 483 15.64 -40.79 -14.07
CA ALA A 483 14.19 -40.70 -14.32
C ALA A 483 13.38 -41.74 -13.51
N PHE A 484 14.04 -42.87 -13.22
CA PHE A 484 13.57 -43.95 -12.35
C PHE A 484 13.62 -43.63 -10.85
N ASP A 485 14.63 -42.91 -10.38
CA ASP A 485 14.80 -42.48 -8.98
C ASP A 485 13.90 -41.30 -8.61
N ILE A 486 13.38 -40.57 -9.61
CA ILE A 486 12.51 -39.42 -9.41
C ILE A 486 11.10 -39.84 -8.90
N GLY A 487 10.74 -41.13 -8.88
CA GLY A 487 9.52 -41.67 -8.21
C GLY A 487 8.18 -41.18 -8.80
N SER A 488 7.35 -42.07 -9.36
CA SER A 488 6.06 -41.64 -9.93
C SER A 488 5.07 -41.22 -8.85
N PHE A 489 4.27 -40.20 -9.15
CA PHE A 489 3.12 -39.91 -8.31
C PHE A 489 2.01 -40.93 -8.58
N ASP A 490 1.37 -41.41 -7.53
CA ASP A 490 0.21 -42.28 -7.67
C ASP A 490 -1.00 -41.46 -8.15
N GLU A 491 -1.59 -41.87 -9.27
CA GLU A 491 -2.82 -41.24 -9.76
C GLU A 491 -4.01 -41.53 -8.84
N GLU A 492 -3.96 -42.61 -8.05
CA GLU A 492 -4.96 -42.93 -7.03
C GLU A 492 -5.06 -41.84 -5.95
N ASP A 493 -3.96 -41.16 -5.59
CA ASP A 493 -3.93 -40.14 -4.54
C ASP A 493 -4.86 -38.95 -4.81
N THR A 494 -5.09 -38.64 -6.09
CA THR A 494 -5.96 -37.51 -6.50
C THR A 494 -7.34 -37.96 -6.96
N LYS A 495 -7.62 -39.27 -6.93
CA LYS A 495 -8.85 -39.88 -7.40
C LYS A 495 -9.99 -39.51 -6.45
N GLY A 496 -10.94 -38.71 -6.95
CA GLY A 496 -12.08 -38.19 -6.17
C GLY A 496 -12.01 -36.68 -5.90
N ILE A 497 -10.85 -36.04 -6.10
CA ILE A 497 -10.72 -34.59 -5.95
C ILE A 497 -11.22 -33.89 -7.21
N LYS A 498 -12.29 -33.10 -7.08
CA LYS A 498 -12.84 -32.26 -8.15
C LYS A 498 -12.46 -30.80 -7.92
N LEU A 499 -12.09 -30.13 -9.01
CA LEU A 499 -11.90 -28.69 -9.06
C LEU A 499 -13.25 -28.04 -9.36
N THR A 500 -13.66 -27.13 -8.50
CA THR A 500 -14.88 -26.32 -8.60
C THR A 500 -14.55 -24.96 -9.22
N ASP A 501 -15.57 -24.22 -9.63
CA ASP A 501 -15.38 -22.85 -10.15
C ASP A 501 -14.76 -21.92 -9.09
N ALA A 502 -15.10 -22.12 -7.81
CA ALA A 502 -14.49 -21.39 -6.70
C ALA A 502 -12.98 -21.65 -6.60
N ASP A 503 -12.52 -22.89 -6.87
CA ASP A 503 -11.09 -23.22 -6.91
C ASP A 503 -10.40 -22.54 -8.10
N GLN A 504 -11.09 -22.42 -9.25
CA GLN A 504 -10.54 -21.74 -10.42
C GLN A 504 -10.43 -20.22 -10.22
N GLU A 505 -11.39 -19.61 -9.53
CA GLU A 505 -11.39 -18.16 -9.27
C GLU A 505 -10.18 -17.73 -8.43
N LEU A 506 -9.65 -18.59 -7.54
CA LEU A 506 -8.41 -18.34 -6.81
C LEU A 506 -7.21 -18.07 -7.73
N TYR A 507 -7.19 -18.69 -8.91
CA TYR A 507 -6.08 -18.63 -9.87
C TYR A 507 -6.34 -17.68 -11.03
N LYS A 508 -7.45 -16.93 -11.04
CA LYS A 508 -7.81 -16.00 -12.12
C LYS A 508 -6.72 -14.96 -12.42
N ASN A 509 -6.03 -14.49 -11.38
CA ASN A 509 -4.93 -13.51 -11.48
C ASN A 509 -3.55 -14.18 -11.43
N PHE A 510 -3.48 -15.50 -11.64
CA PHE A 510 -2.22 -16.22 -11.74
C PHE A 510 -1.43 -15.92 -13.03
N PRO A 511 -2.06 -15.74 -14.21
CA PRO A 511 -1.30 -15.45 -15.42
C PRO A 511 -0.55 -14.13 -15.33
N LEU A 512 0.74 -14.15 -15.70
CA LEU A 512 1.62 -12.99 -15.64
C LEU A 512 2.72 -13.09 -16.70
N VAL A 513 3.12 -11.95 -17.26
CA VAL A 513 4.30 -11.82 -18.12
C VAL A 513 5.21 -10.77 -17.50
N ILE A 514 6.49 -11.12 -17.31
CA ILE A 514 7.50 -10.15 -16.86
C ILE A 514 8.02 -9.42 -18.11
N SER A 515 7.57 -8.16 -18.26
CA SER A 515 7.80 -7.32 -19.45
C SER A 515 9.26 -7.32 -19.91
N GLU A 516 10.18 -6.96 -19.00
CA GLU A 516 11.62 -6.88 -19.26
C GLU A 516 12.19 -8.20 -19.78
N ARG A 517 11.80 -9.33 -19.19
CA ARG A 517 12.30 -10.64 -19.59
C ARG A 517 11.75 -11.12 -20.93
N TRP A 518 10.47 -10.84 -21.22
CA TRP A 518 9.92 -11.10 -22.56
C TRP A 518 10.60 -10.22 -23.60
N GLN A 519 10.84 -8.94 -23.31
CA GLN A 519 11.53 -8.03 -24.22
C GLN A 519 12.98 -8.47 -24.49
N ASN A 520 13.72 -8.89 -23.45
CA ASN A 520 15.07 -9.45 -23.60
C ASN A 520 15.06 -10.76 -24.39
N GLU A 521 14.11 -11.67 -24.13
CA GLU A 521 13.92 -12.87 -24.96
C GLU A 521 13.72 -12.48 -26.44
N VAL A 522 12.83 -11.54 -26.74
CA VAL A 522 12.56 -11.12 -28.12
C VAL A 522 13.79 -10.48 -28.76
N ALA A 523 14.46 -9.57 -28.04
CA ALA A 523 15.66 -8.87 -28.48
C ALA A 523 16.82 -9.82 -28.83
N GLU A 524 17.08 -10.82 -27.98
CA GLU A 524 18.16 -11.81 -28.16
C GLU A 524 17.88 -12.85 -29.25
N THR A 525 16.62 -12.96 -29.69
CA THR A 525 16.19 -14.05 -30.58
C THR A 525 15.68 -13.55 -31.92
N VAL A 526 14.48 -12.98 -31.97
CA VAL A 526 13.72 -12.82 -33.22
C VAL A 526 13.52 -11.36 -33.64
N PHE A 527 13.80 -10.40 -32.77
CA PHE A 527 13.50 -8.98 -32.97
C PHE A 527 13.92 -8.44 -34.35
N ASP A 528 15.20 -8.56 -34.69
CA ASP A 528 15.74 -8.04 -35.96
C ASP A 528 15.11 -8.72 -37.18
N THR A 529 15.02 -10.05 -37.14
CA THR A 529 14.45 -10.83 -38.25
C THR A 529 12.98 -10.51 -38.49
N ILE A 530 12.18 -10.38 -37.43
CA ILE A 530 10.75 -10.05 -37.52
C ILE A 530 10.56 -8.60 -37.99
N ASN A 531 11.36 -7.65 -37.49
CA ASN A 531 11.33 -6.26 -37.95
C ASN A 531 11.64 -6.16 -39.45
N TYR A 532 12.70 -6.84 -39.92
CA TYR A 532 13.06 -6.85 -41.34
C TYR A 532 11.95 -7.42 -42.23
N GLU A 533 11.31 -8.52 -41.81
CA GLU A 533 10.21 -9.12 -42.55
C GLU A 533 8.95 -8.25 -42.55
N ALA A 534 8.65 -7.59 -41.43
CA ALA A 534 7.53 -6.66 -41.30
C ALA A 534 7.75 -5.43 -42.20
N ASP A 535 8.94 -4.82 -42.17
CA ASP A 535 9.32 -3.70 -43.05
C ASP A 535 9.14 -4.08 -44.52
N ARG A 536 9.60 -5.27 -44.91
CA ARG A 536 9.45 -5.78 -46.28
C ARG A 536 7.98 -5.98 -46.67
N ALA A 537 7.14 -6.45 -45.75
CA ALA A 537 5.70 -6.66 -46.00
C ALA A 537 4.94 -5.33 -46.08
N GLU A 538 5.24 -4.38 -45.19
CA GLU A 538 4.63 -3.05 -45.13
C GLU A 538 5.01 -2.21 -46.35
N ASN A 539 6.28 -2.24 -46.79
CA ASN A 539 6.73 -1.57 -48.01
C ASN A 539 6.05 -2.12 -49.28
N LYS A 540 5.81 -3.44 -49.34
CA LYS A 540 5.02 -4.04 -50.43
C LYS A 540 3.55 -3.61 -50.42
N LYS A 541 2.96 -3.39 -49.24
CA LYS A 541 1.58 -2.86 -49.11
C LYS A 541 1.51 -1.39 -49.51
N LYS A 542 2.43 -0.53 -49.05
CA LYS A 542 2.53 0.90 -49.44
C LYS A 542 2.68 1.07 -50.96
N ALA A 543 3.47 0.21 -51.61
CA ALA A 543 3.61 0.21 -53.07
C ALA A 543 2.31 -0.17 -53.83
N LYS A 544 1.39 -0.92 -53.19
CA LYS A 544 0.06 -1.26 -53.75
C LYS A 544 -1.05 -0.26 -53.37
N GLN A 545 -0.92 0.46 -52.26
CA GLN A 545 -1.97 1.31 -51.66
C GLN A 545 -1.85 2.82 -51.92
N LYS A 546 -0.90 3.27 -52.76
CA LYS A 546 -0.72 4.67 -53.19
C LYS A 546 -1.95 5.31 -53.91
N LYS A 547 -3.11 4.66 -53.89
CA LYS A 547 -4.37 5.09 -54.49
C LYS A 547 -5.54 5.29 -53.52
N LEU A 548 -5.46 5.02 -52.21
CA LEU A 548 -6.69 5.01 -51.39
C LEU A 548 -6.70 5.63 -49.97
N PHE A 549 -5.58 5.91 -49.27
CA PHE A 549 -5.71 6.22 -47.82
C PHE A 549 -4.84 7.31 -47.16
N ASP A 550 -3.86 7.94 -47.82
CA ASP A 550 -2.89 8.82 -47.10
C ASP A 550 -3.17 10.33 -47.13
N LEU A 551 -4.24 10.82 -47.76
CA LEU A 551 -4.44 12.27 -47.95
C LEU A 551 -5.37 12.96 -46.94
N ASP A 552 -6.09 12.24 -46.08
CA ASP A 552 -7.16 12.82 -45.23
C ASP A 552 -6.86 12.84 -43.71
N GLU A 553 -5.76 12.27 -43.23
CA GLU A 553 -5.56 12.08 -41.78
C GLU A 553 -5.03 13.29 -41.00
N LYS A 554 -4.46 14.32 -41.66
CA LYS A 554 -4.01 15.54 -40.97
C LYS A 554 -5.09 16.61 -40.77
N GLU A 555 -6.26 16.47 -41.42
CA GLU A 555 -7.37 17.44 -41.34
C GLU A 555 -8.71 16.81 -40.88
N SER A 556 -8.71 15.51 -40.55
CA SER A 556 -9.91 14.75 -40.18
C SER A 556 -10.14 14.70 -38.66
N ASP A 557 -11.42 14.73 -38.25
CA ASP A 557 -11.86 14.59 -36.84
C ASP A 557 -11.92 13.12 -36.36
N CYS A 558 -11.28 12.20 -37.10
CA CYS A 558 -11.20 10.79 -36.75
C CYS A 558 -10.58 10.59 -35.35
N ILE A 559 -11.34 9.99 -34.45
CA ILE A 559 -10.95 9.70 -33.07
C ILE A 559 -10.04 8.47 -33.04
N LEU A 560 -10.39 7.40 -33.75
CA LEU A 560 -9.65 6.14 -33.72
C LEU A 560 -9.88 5.33 -34.97
N HIS A 561 -8.90 4.55 -35.40
CA HIS A 561 -9.09 3.62 -36.51
C HIS A 561 -8.25 2.35 -36.33
N GLY A 562 -8.65 1.28 -37.02
CA GLY A 562 -7.96 0.00 -36.98
C GLY A 562 -8.85 -1.17 -37.39
N TYR A 563 -8.25 -2.35 -37.55
CA TYR A 563 -8.99 -3.55 -37.93
C TYR A 563 -9.84 -4.09 -36.77
N ILE A 564 -11.06 -4.52 -37.09
CA ILE A 564 -12.02 -5.14 -36.17
C ILE A 564 -12.78 -6.27 -36.86
N LYS A 565 -13.24 -7.27 -36.10
CA LYS A 565 -14.13 -8.31 -36.62
C LYS A 565 -15.57 -7.97 -36.28
N LYS A 566 -16.43 -7.94 -37.29
CA LYS A 566 -17.89 -7.79 -37.16
C LYS A 566 -18.55 -9.14 -37.40
N LEU A 567 -19.49 -9.55 -36.55
CA LEU A 567 -20.30 -10.73 -36.80
C LEU A 567 -21.29 -10.42 -37.94
N GLY A 568 -21.41 -11.33 -38.92
CA GLY A 568 -22.36 -11.18 -40.02
C GLY A 568 -23.83 -11.04 -39.57
N GLY A 569 -24.69 -10.56 -40.48
CA GLY A 569 -26.12 -10.36 -40.23
C GLY A 569 -26.90 -11.65 -39.91
N PRO A 570 -28.23 -11.61 -39.75
CA PRO A 570 -29.05 -12.70 -39.22
C PRO A 570 -28.87 -14.08 -39.90
N TRP A 571 -28.39 -14.08 -41.15
CA TRP A 571 -28.21 -15.26 -42.01
C TRP A 571 -26.75 -15.66 -42.22
N MET A 572 -25.77 -14.82 -41.83
CA MET A 572 -24.34 -15.08 -41.96
C MET A 572 -23.71 -15.27 -40.58
N SER A 573 -23.33 -16.50 -40.25
CA SER A 573 -22.77 -16.85 -38.95
C SER A 573 -21.25 -16.64 -38.82
N SER A 574 -20.58 -16.02 -39.79
CA SER A 574 -19.12 -15.87 -39.83
C SER A 574 -18.64 -14.49 -39.40
N TRP A 575 -17.43 -14.44 -38.82
CA TRP A 575 -16.72 -13.19 -38.52
C TRP A 575 -16.16 -12.57 -39.79
N GLN A 576 -16.39 -11.28 -39.97
CA GLN A 576 -15.92 -10.51 -41.11
C GLN A 576 -14.95 -9.43 -40.65
N MET A 577 -13.72 -9.44 -41.17
CA MET A 577 -12.75 -8.38 -40.89
C MET A 577 -13.17 -7.08 -41.57
N ARG A 578 -13.08 -5.97 -40.86
CA ARG A 578 -13.39 -4.61 -41.31
C ARG A 578 -12.33 -3.65 -40.83
N TYR A 579 -12.02 -2.64 -41.62
CA TYR A 579 -11.23 -1.50 -41.14
C TYR A 579 -12.20 -0.46 -40.58
N ALA A 580 -12.17 -0.26 -39.27
CA ALA A 580 -13.04 0.68 -38.58
C ALA A 580 -12.40 2.07 -38.53
N LYS A 581 -13.19 3.11 -38.77
CA LYS A 581 -12.85 4.51 -38.47
C LYS A 581 -13.96 5.11 -37.58
N LEU A 582 -13.58 5.53 -36.39
CA LEU A 582 -14.47 6.16 -35.41
C LEU A 582 -14.33 7.67 -35.49
N TYR A 583 -15.46 8.36 -35.58
CA TYR A 583 -15.59 9.81 -35.55
C TYR A 583 -16.55 10.22 -34.42
N PRO A 584 -16.60 11.51 -34.05
CA PRO A 584 -17.52 12.01 -33.03
C PRO A 584 -19.00 11.73 -33.30
N ASN A 585 -19.39 11.56 -34.57
CA ASN A 585 -20.79 11.37 -34.96
C ASN A 585 -21.09 10.02 -35.64
N ARG A 586 -20.08 9.20 -35.95
CA ARG A 586 -20.26 7.95 -36.71
C ARG A 586 -19.12 6.96 -36.54
N LEU A 587 -19.41 5.69 -36.80
CA LEU A 587 -18.45 4.61 -36.98
C LEU A 587 -18.55 4.11 -38.42
N GLU A 588 -17.47 4.19 -39.17
CA GLU A 588 -17.37 3.67 -40.53
C GLU A 588 -16.68 2.30 -40.50
N LEU A 589 -17.29 1.29 -41.11
CA LEU A 589 -16.74 -0.06 -41.24
C LEU A 589 -16.45 -0.33 -42.72
N HIS A 590 -15.18 -0.25 -43.09
CA HIS A 590 -14.71 -0.42 -44.46
C HIS A 590 -14.45 -1.90 -44.77
N PRO A 591 -15.16 -2.51 -45.74
CA PRO A 591 -14.80 -3.80 -46.31
C PRO A 591 -13.73 -3.65 -47.41
N ASP A 592 -12.96 -4.70 -47.69
CA ASP A 592 -11.81 -4.65 -48.61
C ASP A 592 -12.15 -4.24 -50.07
N SER A 593 -13.42 -4.29 -50.49
CA SER A 593 -13.83 -4.05 -51.89
C SER A 593 -15.26 -3.52 -52.07
N ALA A 594 -15.84 -2.86 -51.05
CA ALA A 594 -17.17 -2.24 -51.14
C ALA A 594 -17.26 -0.91 -50.40
N LYS A 595 -18.37 -0.18 -50.57
CA LYS A 595 -18.62 1.07 -49.84
C LYS A 595 -18.63 0.84 -48.32
N PRO A 596 -18.14 1.79 -47.50
CA PRO A 596 -18.15 1.67 -46.05
C PRO A 596 -19.58 1.57 -45.51
N GLU A 597 -19.77 0.68 -44.56
CA GLU A 597 -20.98 0.63 -43.75
C GLU A 597 -20.90 1.75 -42.69
N MET A 598 -21.91 2.61 -42.65
CA MET A 598 -21.95 3.77 -41.77
C MET A 598 -22.90 3.51 -40.62
N VAL A 599 -22.39 3.59 -39.39
CA VAL A 599 -23.18 3.50 -38.16
C VAL A 599 -23.18 4.88 -37.52
N PHE A 600 -24.30 5.60 -37.58
CA PHE A 600 -24.37 6.93 -36.97
C PHE A 600 -24.66 6.83 -35.47
N MET A 601 -24.01 7.69 -34.68
CA MET A 601 -24.08 7.61 -33.22
C MET A 601 -25.47 7.93 -32.66
N ASP A 602 -26.32 8.64 -33.42
CA ASP A 602 -27.72 8.93 -33.08
C ASP A 602 -28.67 7.72 -33.27
N GLN A 603 -28.23 6.70 -34.00
CA GLN A 603 -28.93 5.43 -34.21
C GLN A 603 -28.60 4.38 -33.14
N VAL A 604 -27.53 4.60 -32.37
CA VAL A 604 -27.08 3.70 -31.30
C VAL A 604 -27.90 3.97 -30.03
N GLU A 605 -28.63 2.96 -29.55
CA GLU A 605 -29.43 3.06 -28.32
C GLU A 605 -28.63 2.66 -27.09
N GLU A 606 -27.82 1.61 -27.21
CA GLU A 606 -27.10 1.01 -26.10
C GLU A 606 -25.81 0.36 -26.61
N VAL A 607 -24.72 0.50 -25.86
CA VAL A 607 -23.50 -0.30 -26.05
C VAL A 607 -23.33 -1.14 -24.79
N SER A 608 -23.11 -2.45 -24.96
CA SER A 608 -23.00 -3.38 -23.83
C SER A 608 -21.97 -2.87 -22.79
N PRO A 609 -22.37 -2.69 -21.51
CA PRO A 609 -21.50 -2.11 -20.49
C PRO A 609 -20.34 -3.04 -20.14
N GLU A 610 -20.53 -4.35 -20.34
CA GLU A 610 -19.50 -5.37 -20.22
C GLU A 610 -19.25 -6.11 -21.55
N LEU A 611 -18.10 -6.77 -21.64
CA LEU A 611 -17.82 -7.64 -22.79
C LEU A 611 -18.75 -8.84 -22.70
N VAL A 612 -19.51 -9.07 -23.75
CA VAL A 612 -20.44 -10.18 -23.84
C VAL A 612 -19.74 -11.33 -24.53
N GLN A 613 -19.78 -12.52 -23.92
CA GLN A 613 -19.21 -13.70 -24.55
C GLN A 613 -20.13 -14.16 -25.69
N VAL A 614 -19.65 -14.07 -26.93
CA VAL A 614 -20.36 -14.52 -28.13
C VAL A 614 -19.44 -15.44 -28.91
N LYS A 615 -19.86 -16.71 -29.11
CA LYS A 615 -19.05 -17.74 -29.79
C LYS A 615 -17.63 -17.89 -29.23
N ASN A 616 -17.50 -17.88 -27.90
CA ASN A 616 -16.23 -17.94 -27.17
C ASN A 616 -15.28 -16.75 -27.40
N GLU A 617 -15.75 -15.66 -27.99
CA GLU A 617 -15.01 -14.39 -28.07
C GLU A 617 -15.65 -13.33 -27.17
N ASN A 618 -14.81 -12.48 -26.57
CA ASN A 618 -15.26 -11.34 -25.79
C ASN A 618 -15.63 -10.21 -26.74
N CYS A 619 -16.92 -9.90 -26.84
CA CYS A 619 -17.45 -9.00 -27.84
C CYS A 619 -18.05 -7.73 -27.22
N ILE A 620 -18.08 -6.65 -27.98
CA ILE A 620 -18.98 -5.53 -27.77
C ILE A 620 -20.24 -5.73 -28.59
N VAL A 621 -21.37 -5.53 -27.94
CA VAL A 621 -22.69 -5.54 -28.59
C VAL A 621 -23.20 -4.10 -28.62
N VAL A 622 -23.31 -3.55 -29.82
CA VAL A 622 -23.92 -2.24 -30.09
C VAL A 622 -25.38 -2.47 -30.52
N ARG A 623 -26.34 -2.06 -29.71
CA ARG A 623 -27.76 -2.07 -30.05
C ARG A 623 -28.12 -0.77 -30.76
N MET A 624 -28.82 -0.92 -31.89
CA MET A 624 -29.33 0.17 -32.70
C MET A 624 -30.86 0.05 -32.80
N ARG A 625 -31.55 1.12 -33.19
CA ARG A 625 -33.02 1.11 -33.38
C ARG A 625 -33.53 -0.05 -34.25
N ASP A 626 -32.78 -0.39 -35.30
CA ASP A 626 -33.16 -1.41 -36.30
C ASP A 626 -32.28 -2.69 -36.26
N GLY A 627 -31.59 -2.97 -35.15
CA GLY A 627 -30.82 -4.22 -35.02
C GLY A 627 -29.68 -4.18 -34.00
N LYS A 628 -28.74 -5.13 -34.13
CA LYS A 628 -27.53 -5.16 -33.29
C LYS A 628 -26.29 -5.44 -34.12
N ILE A 629 -25.17 -4.84 -33.72
CA ILE A 629 -23.85 -5.11 -34.25
C ILE A 629 -23.03 -5.77 -33.15
N VAL A 630 -22.38 -6.89 -33.47
CA VAL A 630 -21.45 -7.58 -32.57
C VAL A 630 -20.05 -7.40 -33.12
N LEU A 631 -19.19 -6.75 -32.34
CA LEU A 631 -17.82 -6.44 -32.68
C LEU A 631 -16.88 -7.17 -31.73
N THR A 632 -15.83 -7.76 -32.26
CA THR A 632 -14.75 -8.38 -31.48
C THR A 632 -13.42 -7.93 -32.04
N ASN A 633 -12.41 -7.88 -31.18
CA ASN A 633 -11.04 -7.75 -31.61
C ASN A 633 -10.24 -8.82 -30.89
N THR A 634 -9.64 -9.74 -31.66
CA THR A 634 -8.82 -10.83 -31.12
C THR A 634 -7.60 -10.32 -30.38
N ASP A 635 -7.16 -9.09 -30.65
CA ASP A 635 -5.96 -8.49 -30.07
C ASP A 635 -6.27 -7.59 -28.87
N VAL A 636 -7.51 -7.54 -28.36
CA VAL A 636 -7.86 -6.46 -27.42
C VAL A 636 -9.02 -6.82 -26.48
N LYS A 637 -8.75 -7.61 -25.43
CA LYS A 637 -9.74 -7.98 -24.40
C LYS A 637 -10.20 -6.84 -23.47
N SER A 638 -9.79 -5.58 -23.66
CA SER A 638 -10.19 -4.47 -22.76
C SER A 638 -10.43 -3.09 -23.39
N ARG A 639 -9.99 -2.82 -24.62
CA ARG A 639 -9.93 -1.43 -25.16
C ARG A 639 -11.03 -1.06 -26.15
N LEU A 640 -11.91 -1.99 -26.46
CA LEU A 640 -13.09 -1.73 -27.27
C LEU A 640 -14.14 -0.88 -26.50
N ARG A 641 -14.13 -0.90 -25.14
CA ARG A 641 -15.02 -0.09 -24.30
C ARG A 641 -14.75 1.41 -24.42
N GLU A 642 -13.49 1.79 -24.54
CA GLU A 642 -13.07 3.20 -24.57
C GLU A 642 -13.41 3.89 -25.90
N LEU A 643 -13.62 3.09 -26.96
CA LEU A 643 -14.08 3.54 -28.28
C LEU A 643 -15.50 4.11 -28.27
N CYS A 644 -16.39 3.69 -27.37
CA CYS A 644 -17.80 4.11 -27.42
C CYS A 644 -18.18 5.27 -26.47
N PHE A 645 -17.31 5.65 -25.53
CA PHE A 645 -17.66 6.58 -24.44
C PHE A 645 -17.23 8.04 -24.64
N LYS A 646 -16.47 8.39 -25.69
CA LYS A 646 -15.94 9.76 -25.86
C LYS A 646 -16.53 10.58 -27.01
N SER A 647 -17.58 10.08 -27.66
CA SER A 647 -18.29 10.78 -28.73
C SER A 647 -19.76 10.97 -28.39
N ARG A 648 -20.04 11.71 -27.32
CA ARG A 648 -21.34 12.37 -27.14
C ARG A 648 -21.14 13.88 -27.29
N PRO A 649 -21.73 14.53 -28.32
CA PRO A 649 -21.94 15.98 -28.24
C PRO A 649 -22.76 16.27 -26.99
N LYS A 650 -22.56 17.45 -26.37
CA LYS A 650 -23.28 17.96 -25.18
C LYS A 650 -24.80 17.80 -25.33
N MET A 651 -25.31 16.61 -25.06
CA MET A 651 -26.71 16.34 -24.77
C MET A 651 -26.84 16.35 -23.25
N SER A 652 -27.93 16.96 -22.79
CA SER A 652 -28.34 16.93 -21.38
C SER A 652 -28.15 15.53 -20.81
N LEU A 653 -27.44 15.42 -19.70
CA LEU A 653 -27.34 14.19 -18.92
C LEU A 653 -28.73 13.89 -18.35
N SER A 654 -29.10 12.61 -18.29
CA SER A 654 -30.38 12.16 -17.73
C SER A 654 -30.15 11.37 -16.46
N SER A 655 -30.91 11.68 -15.42
CA SER A 655 -30.95 10.87 -14.21
C SER A 655 -31.86 9.65 -14.39
N THR A 656 -31.51 8.56 -13.74
CA THR A 656 -32.27 7.31 -13.70
C THR A 656 -32.64 6.96 -12.26
N VAL A 657 -33.71 6.18 -12.12
CA VAL A 657 -34.11 5.58 -10.84
C VAL A 657 -33.64 4.13 -10.84
N VAL A 658 -32.88 3.75 -9.81
CA VAL A 658 -32.31 2.42 -9.67
C VAL A 658 -32.99 1.70 -8.51
N ALA A 659 -33.61 0.56 -8.80
CA ALA A 659 -34.21 -0.28 -7.77
C ALA A 659 -33.14 -0.88 -6.85
N THR A 660 -33.45 -0.94 -5.56
CA THR A 660 -32.56 -1.46 -4.51
C THR A 660 -33.37 -2.11 -3.39
N ALA A 661 -32.70 -2.71 -2.41
CA ALA A 661 -33.31 -3.26 -1.21
C ALA A 661 -32.62 -2.71 0.05
N PRO A 662 -33.30 -2.64 1.20
CA PRO A 662 -32.70 -2.27 2.48
C PRO A 662 -31.54 -3.18 2.87
N PHE A 663 -30.51 -2.60 3.49
CA PHE A 663 -29.41 -3.35 4.11
C PHE A 663 -29.54 -3.33 5.63
N GLU A 664 -29.35 -4.49 6.26
CA GLU A 664 -29.33 -4.57 7.72
C GLU A 664 -28.12 -3.82 8.30
N GLY A 665 -28.33 -3.07 9.38
CA GLY A 665 -27.23 -2.48 10.14
C GLY A 665 -26.58 -1.21 9.57
N GLN A 666 -27.21 -0.49 8.62
CA GLN A 666 -26.83 0.86 8.18
C GLN A 666 -27.21 1.96 9.20
N LYS A 667 -26.97 1.71 10.50
CA LYS A 667 -27.21 2.69 11.55
C LYS A 667 -25.99 3.59 11.73
N PRO A 668 -26.08 4.91 11.50
CA PRO A 668 -24.98 5.83 11.81
C PRO A 668 -24.69 5.81 13.32
N GLY A 669 -23.42 5.72 13.69
CA GLY A 669 -22.97 5.91 15.07
C GLY A 669 -22.84 7.39 15.43
N THR A 670 -22.25 7.67 16.61
CA THR A 670 -21.96 9.05 17.07
C THR A 670 -21.04 9.85 16.15
N SER A 671 -20.33 9.16 15.24
CA SER A 671 -19.32 9.75 14.35
C SER A 671 -19.44 9.16 12.94
N GLY A 672 -20.68 9.02 12.46
CA GLY A 672 -21.01 8.51 11.12
C GLY A 672 -21.21 6.99 11.06
N LEU A 673 -21.53 6.49 9.86
CA LEU A 673 -21.57 5.05 9.59
C LEU A 673 -20.15 4.56 9.30
N ARG A 674 -19.72 3.51 10.00
CA ARG A 674 -18.39 2.89 9.82
C ARG A 674 -18.55 1.40 9.62
N LYS A 675 -17.87 0.87 8.60
CA LYS A 675 -17.81 -0.56 8.25
C LYS A 675 -16.48 -0.84 7.54
N LYS A 676 -16.15 -2.11 7.37
CA LYS A 676 -15.03 -2.52 6.50
C LYS A 676 -15.29 -2.03 5.06
N VAL A 677 -14.24 -1.61 4.36
CA VAL A 677 -14.27 -1.19 2.95
C VAL A 677 -15.06 -2.19 2.09
N LYS A 678 -14.85 -3.50 2.30
CA LYS A 678 -15.54 -4.56 1.57
C LYS A 678 -17.07 -4.42 1.60
N VAL A 679 -17.63 -3.96 2.71
CA VAL A 679 -19.09 -3.76 2.87
C VAL A 679 -19.55 -2.57 2.03
N PHE A 680 -18.81 -1.46 2.02
CA PHE A 680 -19.14 -0.31 1.18
C PHE A 680 -18.99 -0.59 -0.32
N MET A 681 -18.14 -1.56 -0.69
CA MET A 681 -17.99 -2.05 -2.07
C MET A 681 -19.11 -3.01 -2.50
N GLU A 682 -19.98 -3.45 -1.59
CA GLU A 682 -21.16 -4.23 -1.96
C GLU A 682 -22.09 -3.38 -2.82
N LYS A 683 -22.62 -3.98 -3.88
CA LYS A 683 -23.49 -3.31 -4.84
C LYS A 683 -24.65 -2.63 -4.11
N ASN A 684 -24.88 -1.35 -4.39
CA ASN A 684 -25.93 -0.50 -3.80
C ASN A 684 -25.74 -0.15 -2.33
N TYR A 685 -24.73 -0.66 -1.61
CA TYR A 685 -24.61 -0.37 -0.17
C TYR A 685 -24.32 1.12 0.07
N THR A 686 -23.30 1.65 -0.61
CA THR A 686 -22.90 3.06 -0.50
C THR A 686 -23.98 3.97 -1.07
N GLU A 687 -24.54 3.61 -2.22
CA GLU A 687 -25.58 4.35 -2.92
C GLU A 687 -26.83 4.52 -2.05
N ASN A 688 -27.29 3.43 -1.41
CA ASN A 688 -28.43 3.47 -0.51
C ASN A 688 -28.20 4.44 0.65
N PHE A 689 -27.02 4.36 1.28
CA PHE A 689 -26.74 5.19 2.44
C PHE A 689 -26.63 6.68 2.07
N VAL A 690 -25.97 7.01 0.95
CA VAL A 690 -25.89 8.38 0.44
C VAL A 690 -27.29 8.91 0.07
N GLN A 691 -28.12 8.12 -0.62
CA GLN A 691 -29.50 8.50 -0.94
C GLN A 691 -30.29 8.81 0.33
N CYS A 692 -30.20 7.97 1.37
CA CYS A 692 -30.91 8.19 2.64
C CYS A 692 -30.44 9.45 3.37
N ILE A 693 -29.14 9.81 3.30
CA ILE A 693 -28.64 11.08 3.83
C ILE A 693 -29.31 12.26 3.10
N LEU A 694 -29.38 12.21 1.77
CA LEU A 694 -29.98 13.27 0.97
C LEU A 694 -31.49 13.38 1.20
N ASP A 695 -32.20 12.25 1.26
CA ASP A 695 -33.64 12.22 1.52
C ASP A 695 -33.99 12.77 2.91
N ALA A 696 -33.15 12.53 3.92
CA ALA A 696 -33.33 13.07 5.26
C ALA A 696 -33.25 14.61 5.32
N LEU A 697 -32.62 15.27 4.33
CA LEU A 697 -32.61 16.74 4.21
C LEU A 697 -33.93 17.30 3.68
N GLY A 698 -34.78 16.44 3.10
CA GLY A 698 -36.13 16.80 2.66
C GLY A 698 -36.14 17.98 1.67
N PRO A 699 -37.10 18.92 1.80
CA PRO A 699 -37.24 20.03 0.86
C PRO A 699 -36.03 20.97 0.77
N LYS A 700 -35.18 21.03 1.80
CA LYS A 700 -33.99 21.90 1.82
C LYS A 700 -32.95 21.49 0.77
N LEU A 701 -32.95 20.24 0.32
CA LEU A 701 -31.94 19.69 -0.59
C LEU A 701 -31.99 20.33 -2.00
N LYS A 702 -33.19 20.59 -2.51
CA LYS A 702 -33.37 21.05 -3.88
C LYS A 702 -32.76 22.45 -4.05
N GLY A 703 -31.80 22.57 -4.96
CA GLY A 703 -31.07 23.81 -5.20
C GLY A 703 -29.97 24.10 -4.18
N ALA A 704 -29.68 23.17 -3.26
CA ALA A 704 -28.68 23.37 -2.22
C ALA A 704 -27.24 23.29 -2.74
N THR A 705 -26.32 23.82 -1.94
CA THR A 705 -24.88 23.56 -2.05
C THR A 705 -24.46 22.63 -0.92
N LEU A 706 -23.61 21.64 -1.21
CA LEU A 706 -23.01 20.75 -0.21
C LEU A 706 -21.49 20.69 -0.36
N VAL A 707 -20.79 20.44 0.74
CA VAL A 707 -19.34 20.14 0.74
C VAL A 707 -19.12 18.64 0.72
N VAL A 708 -18.12 18.15 -0.01
CA VAL A 708 -17.73 16.73 -0.02
C VAL A 708 -16.21 16.61 0.06
N GLY A 709 -15.72 15.80 0.98
CA GLY A 709 -14.30 15.49 1.06
C GLY A 709 -14.02 14.47 2.15
N GLY A 710 -12.76 14.11 2.32
CA GLY A 710 -12.37 13.16 3.35
C GLY A 710 -10.87 13.04 3.50
N ASP A 711 -10.47 11.99 4.23
CA ASP A 711 -9.07 11.79 4.61
C ASP A 711 -8.20 11.09 3.56
N GLY A 712 -8.77 10.79 2.40
CA GLY A 712 -8.05 10.13 1.31
C GLY A 712 -7.92 8.62 1.47
N ARG A 713 -8.49 8.02 2.53
CA ARG A 713 -8.46 6.56 2.72
C ARG A 713 -9.02 5.81 1.53
N TYR A 714 -8.61 4.55 1.37
CA TYR A 714 -9.05 3.68 0.29
C TYR A 714 -10.58 3.70 0.16
N PHE A 715 -11.07 3.70 -1.09
CA PHE A 715 -12.49 3.88 -1.48
C PHE A 715 -13.02 5.32 -1.49
N SER A 716 -12.29 6.33 -0.96
CA SER A 716 -12.76 7.72 -0.94
C SER A 716 -13.07 8.26 -2.35
N LYS A 717 -12.16 8.09 -3.31
CA LYS A 717 -12.38 8.58 -4.69
C LYS A 717 -13.60 7.94 -5.35
N GLN A 718 -13.82 6.64 -5.11
CA GLN A 718 -14.98 5.92 -5.62
C GLN A 718 -16.28 6.44 -4.98
N ALA A 719 -16.28 6.64 -3.66
CA ALA A 719 -17.43 7.18 -2.93
C ALA A 719 -17.77 8.62 -3.36
N ILE A 720 -16.77 9.49 -3.60
CA ILE A 720 -16.99 10.85 -4.13
C ILE A 720 -17.69 10.79 -5.49
N ASN A 721 -17.23 9.92 -6.40
CA ASN A 721 -17.88 9.75 -7.70
C ASN A 721 -19.34 9.30 -7.57
N ILE A 722 -19.64 8.39 -6.63
CA ILE A 722 -21.02 7.98 -6.31
C ILE A 722 -21.83 9.19 -5.80
N ILE A 723 -21.27 9.96 -4.87
CA ILE A 723 -21.93 11.13 -4.29
C ILE A 723 -22.24 12.18 -5.35
N ILE A 724 -21.31 12.48 -6.27
CA ILE A 724 -21.53 13.45 -7.35
C ILE A 724 -22.75 13.04 -8.20
N ARG A 725 -22.81 11.76 -8.60
CA ARG A 725 -23.88 11.24 -9.46
C ARG A 725 -25.25 11.20 -8.77
N ILE A 726 -25.28 10.85 -7.49
CA ILE A 726 -26.51 10.84 -6.67
C ILE A 726 -26.96 12.26 -6.35
N ALA A 727 -26.05 13.17 -5.98
CA ALA A 727 -26.36 14.56 -5.68
C ALA A 727 -26.97 15.29 -6.89
N ALA A 728 -26.38 15.11 -8.08
CA ALA A 728 -26.91 15.66 -9.32
C ALA A 728 -28.36 15.19 -9.59
N ALA A 729 -28.59 13.89 -9.43
CA ALA A 729 -29.92 13.27 -9.63
C ALA A 729 -30.95 13.71 -8.58
N ASN A 730 -30.49 14.06 -7.38
CA ASN A 730 -31.32 14.54 -6.27
C ASN A 730 -31.46 16.07 -6.23
N GLN A 731 -31.15 16.75 -7.33
CA GLN A 731 -31.38 18.19 -7.51
C GLN A 731 -30.56 19.10 -6.59
N VAL A 732 -29.42 18.63 -6.10
CA VAL A 732 -28.38 19.51 -5.55
C VAL A 732 -27.93 20.44 -6.68
N ALA A 733 -27.75 21.74 -6.41
CA ALA A 733 -27.28 22.70 -7.41
C ALA A 733 -25.76 22.69 -7.54
N ARG A 734 -25.06 22.56 -6.40
CA ARG A 734 -23.59 22.69 -6.36
C ARG A 734 -22.94 21.75 -5.34
N LEU A 735 -21.81 21.16 -5.72
CA LEU A 735 -20.88 20.51 -4.80
C LEU A 735 -19.57 21.28 -4.72
N ILE A 736 -19.08 21.53 -3.51
CA ILE A 736 -17.72 22.00 -3.24
C ILE A 736 -16.89 20.79 -2.82
N ILE A 737 -15.81 20.49 -3.54
CA ILE A 737 -14.97 19.30 -3.32
C ILE A 737 -13.52 19.75 -3.14
N GLY A 738 -12.81 19.23 -2.15
CA GLY A 738 -11.37 19.50 -2.05
C GLY A 738 -10.59 18.81 -3.17
N GLU A 739 -9.48 19.41 -3.59
CA GLU A 739 -8.58 18.81 -4.59
C GLU A 739 -8.20 17.37 -4.21
N ARG A 740 -8.28 16.46 -5.19
CA ARG A 740 -8.12 14.99 -5.05
C ARG A 740 -9.10 14.33 -4.08
N GLY A 741 -10.15 15.05 -3.67
CA GLY A 741 -11.12 14.63 -2.66
C GLY A 741 -10.68 14.85 -1.22
N ILE A 742 -9.60 15.59 -0.99
CA ILE A 742 -8.97 15.76 0.32
C ILE A 742 -9.55 16.98 1.04
N LEU A 743 -10.22 16.74 2.17
CA LEU A 743 -10.62 17.79 3.14
C LEU A 743 -10.63 17.19 4.54
N SER A 744 -10.03 17.88 5.49
CA SER A 744 -10.09 17.48 6.91
C SER A 744 -11.47 17.78 7.46
N THR A 745 -11.87 17.07 8.52
CA THR A 745 -13.15 17.34 9.20
C THR A 745 -13.26 18.82 9.65
N PRO A 746 -12.20 19.45 10.22
CA PRO A 746 -12.18 20.89 10.49
C PRO A 746 -12.35 21.79 9.26
N ALA A 747 -11.70 21.45 8.13
CA ALA A 747 -11.80 22.21 6.90
C ALA A 747 -13.20 22.11 6.27
N VAL A 748 -13.85 20.94 6.34
CA VAL A 748 -15.26 20.81 5.94
C VAL A 748 -16.16 21.71 6.79
N SER A 749 -15.98 21.71 8.12
CA SER A 749 -16.73 22.60 9.01
C SER A 749 -16.51 24.08 8.68
N THR A 750 -15.26 24.44 8.34
CA THR A 750 -14.88 25.79 7.91
C THR A 750 -15.60 26.18 6.62
N LEU A 751 -15.51 25.37 5.57
CA LEU A 751 -16.16 25.63 4.28
C LEU A 751 -17.68 25.75 4.41
N ILE A 752 -18.32 24.88 5.21
CA ILE A 752 -19.76 24.96 5.45
C ILE A 752 -20.15 26.33 6.04
N ARG A 753 -19.39 26.80 7.03
CA ARG A 753 -19.68 28.04 7.76
C ARG A 753 -19.33 29.28 6.94
N THR A 754 -18.17 29.28 6.28
CA THR A 754 -17.70 30.39 5.44
C THR A 754 -18.61 30.62 4.25
N HIS A 755 -18.99 29.54 3.54
CA HIS A 755 -19.85 29.63 2.37
C HIS A 755 -21.36 29.53 2.69
N LYS A 756 -21.72 29.32 3.97
CA LYS A 756 -23.11 29.20 4.45
C LYS A 756 -23.93 28.18 3.66
N VAL A 757 -23.36 27.00 3.46
CA VAL A 757 -23.97 25.92 2.68
C VAL A 757 -24.80 24.98 3.56
N LEU A 758 -25.60 24.10 2.95
CA LEU A 758 -26.58 23.28 3.69
C LEU A 758 -25.93 22.23 4.61
N GLY A 759 -24.72 21.79 4.28
CA GLY A 759 -24.00 20.77 5.03
C GLY A 759 -22.88 20.14 4.21
N GLY A 760 -22.33 19.03 4.70
CA GLY A 760 -21.28 18.31 3.99
C GLY A 760 -21.17 16.83 4.34
N ILE A 761 -20.74 16.04 3.36
CA ILE A 761 -20.47 14.61 3.51
C ILE A 761 -18.97 14.42 3.71
N VAL A 762 -18.58 13.84 4.85
CA VAL A 762 -17.17 13.60 5.20
C VAL A 762 -16.85 12.12 5.13
N LEU A 763 -15.89 11.76 4.27
CA LEU A 763 -15.46 10.39 4.02
C LEU A 763 -14.27 10.03 4.92
N THR A 764 -14.56 9.43 6.06
CA THR A 764 -13.56 9.08 7.06
C THR A 764 -14.11 8.10 8.09
N ALA A 765 -13.23 7.27 8.65
CA ALA A 765 -13.49 6.53 9.88
C ALA A 765 -12.64 7.05 11.06
N SER A 766 -12.18 8.31 11.00
CA SER A 766 -11.32 8.98 11.99
C SER A 766 -10.08 8.13 12.28
N HIS A 767 -9.81 7.84 13.54
CA HIS A 767 -8.67 7.06 14.00
C HIS A 767 -8.60 5.60 13.53
N ASN A 768 -9.65 5.04 12.92
CA ASN A 768 -9.59 3.64 12.43
C ASN A 768 -8.62 3.49 11.24
N PRO A 769 -7.89 2.36 11.12
CA PRO A 769 -6.98 2.09 10.01
C PRO A 769 -7.65 2.18 8.63
N GLY A 770 -6.88 2.63 7.63
CA GLY A 770 -7.28 2.75 6.23
C GLY A 770 -6.80 1.56 5.38
N GLY A 771 -7.17 1.55 4.10
CA GLY A 771 -6.80 0.48 3.16
C GLY A 771 -7.90 -0.54 2.90
N ILE A 772 -7.75 -1.33 1.83
CA ILE A 772 -8.79 -2.23 1.29
C ILE A 772 -9.34 -3.26 2.29
N ARG A 773 -8.55 -3.66 3.30
CA ARG A 773 -8.94 -4.64 4.33
C ARG A 773 -9.48 -4.00 5.60
N HIS A 774 -9.41 -2.68 5.72
CA HIS A 774 -9.73 -1.95 6.94
C HIS A 774 -11.01 -1.13 6.78
N ASP A 775 -11.14 -0.05 7.54
CA ASP A 775 -12.42 0.62 7.73
C ASP A 775 -12.57 1.84 6.82
N PHE A 776 -13.80 2.00 6.34
CA PHE A 776 -14.29 3.19 5.67
C PHE A 776 -15.45 3.78 6.47
N GLY A 777 -15.71 5.06 6.29
CA GLY A 777 -16.84 5.69 6.96
C GLY A 777 -17.38 6.89 6.22
N ILE A 778 -18.66 7.18 6.49
CA ILE A 778 -19.39 8.32 5.92
C ILE A 778 -20.06 9.05 7.09
N LYS A 779 -19.66 10.31 7.30
CA LYS A 779 -20.27 11.26 8.24
C LYS A 779 -21.07 12.31 7.46
N PHE A 780 -22.02 12.95 8.12
CA PHE A 780 -22.71 14.13 7.61
C PHE A 780 -22.66 15.25 8.64
N ASN A 781 -22.23 16.43 8.19
CA ASN A 781 -22.23 17.67 8.98
C ASN A 781 -23.33 18.59 8.47
N ILE A 782 -24.05 19.22 9.39
CA ILE A 782 -25.22 20.07 9.08
C ILE A 782 -24.80 21.53 8.81
N GLU A 783 -25.77 22.40 8.53
CA GLU A 783 -25.60 23.82 8.18
C GLU A 783 -24.80 24.67 9.19
N ASN A 784 -24.75 24.30 10.47
CA ASN A 784 -23.89 24.99 11.46
C ASN A 784 -22.39 24.61 11.34
N GLY A 785 -22.07 23.57 10.56
CA GLY A 785 -20.74 23.00 10.34
C GLY A 785 -20.42 21.77 11.21
N GLY A 786 -21.29 21.39 12.14
CA GLY A 786 -21.04 20.33 13.12
C GLY A 786 -21.67 18.99 12.76
N PRO A 787 -21.36 17.91 13.51
CA PRO A 787 -21.93 16.59 13.29
C PRO A 787 -23.45 16.62 13.36
N ALA A 788 -24.10 15.78 12.55
CA ALA A 788 -25.56 15.66 12.57
C ALA A 788 -26.11 15.22 13.95
N PRO A 789 -27.22 15.81 14.40
CA PRO A 789 -27.88 15.45 15.67
C PRO A 789 -28.55 14.09 15.59
N ASP A 790 -28.92 13.52 16.76
CA ASP A 790 -29.56 12.20 16.83
C ASP A 790 -30.88 12.11 16.08
N SER A 791 -31.64 13.20 16.05
CA SER A 791 -32.89 13.27 15.27
C SER A 791 -32.64 13.01 13.79
N PHE A 792 -31.57 13.61 13.23
CA PHE A 792 -31.21 13.44 11.82
C PHE A 792 -30.64 12.03 11.56
N THR A 793 -29.71 11.55 12.38
CA THR A 793 -29.11 10.22 12.17
C THR A 793 -30.13 9.09 12.35
N ASN A 794 -31.09 9.24 13.28
CA ASN A 794 -32.22 8.32 13.40
C ASN A 794 -33.15 8.39 12.18
N ALA A 795 -33.42 9.59 11.64
CA ALA A 795 -34.21 9.72 10.42
C ALA A 795 -33.53 9.02 9.22
N VAL A 796 -32.22 9.20 9.04
CA VAL A 796 -31.43 8.47 8.04
C VAL A 796 -31.56 6.96 8.23
N TYR A 797 -31.43 6.47 9.46
CA TYR A 797 -31.55 5.04 9.76
C TYR A 797 -32.97 4.48 9.49
N GLU A 798 -34.01 5.25 9.76
CA GLU A 798 -35.38 4.83 9.43
C GLU A 798 -35.62 4.78 7.91
N LEU A 799 -34.97 5.65 7.14
CA LEU A 799 -34.98 5.62 5.68
C LEU A 799 -34.21 4.40 5.14
N THR A 800 -33.04 4.06 5.73
CA THR A 800 -32.23 2.92 5.26
C THR A 800 -32.98 1.58 5.40
N LYS A 801 -33.90 1.47 6.35
CA LYS A 801 -34.75 0.27 6.54
C LYS A 801 -35.87 0.14 5.51
N LYS A 802 -36.21 1.22 4.82
CA LYS A 802 -37.39 1.33 3.95
C LYS A 802 -37.05 1.60 2.49
N ILE A 803 -35.78 1.90 2.18
CA ILE A 803 -35.34 2.26 0.84
C ILE A 803 -35.62 1.15 -0.18
N THR A 804 -36.26 1.51 -1.29
CA THR A 804 -36.56 0.61 -2.42
C THR A 804 -35.92 1.08 -3.73
N GLU A 805 -35.46 2.33 -3.78
CA GLU A 805 -34.81 2.92 -4.94
C GLU A 805 -33.85 4.05 -4.55
N TYR A 806 -32.90 4.36 -5.44
CA TYR A 806 -32.10 5.59 -5.38
C TYR A 806 -32.02 6.25 -6.76
N LYS A 807 -31.74 7.56 -6.79
CA LYS A 807 -31.59 8.33 -8.02
C LYS A 807 -30.12 8.47 -8.39
N PHE A 808 -29.78 8.31 -9.67
CA PHE A 808 -28.40 8.26 -10.13
C PHE A 808 -28.23 8.90 -11.51
N THR A 809 -27.10 9.55 -11.77
CA THR A 809 -26.76 10.07 -13.11
C THR A 809 -25.60 9.27 -13.67
N PRO A 810 -25.83 8.17 -14.40
CA PRO A 810 -24.80 7.18 -14.72
C PRO A 810 -23.69 7.72 -15.63
N ASP A 811 -24.04 8.61 -16.55
CA ASP A 811 -23.14 9.18 -17.55
C ASP A 811 -22.40 10.44 -17.07
N LEU A 812 -22.59 10.86 -15.81
CA LEU A 812 -21.88 12.00 -15.24
C LEU A 812 -20.47 11.56 -14.80
N ASP A 813 -19.48 12.09 -15.49
CA ASP A 813 -18.06 11.94 -15.16
C ASP A 813 -17.48 13.30 -14.78
N CYS A 814 -16.76 13.37 -13.66
CA CYS A 814 -16.25 14.61 -13.10
C CYS A 814 -14.84 14.38 -12.57
N GLU A 815 -13.87 15.13 -13.09
CA GLU A 815 -12.49 15.09 -12.61
C GLU A 815 -12.35 15.99 -11.38
N PHE A 816 -11.79 15.52 -10.27
CA PHE A 816 -11.57 16.35 -9.08
C PHE A 816 -10.13 16.28 -8.57
N ASP A 817 -9.20 15.86 -9.42
CA ASP A 817 -7.77 15.80 -9.09
C ASP A 817 -7.08 17.18 -9.17
N LYS A 818 -7.73 18.19 -9.76
CA LYS A 818 -7.22 19.56 -9.90
C LYS A 818 -8.31 20.59 -9.60
N LYS A 819 -7.89 21.76 -9.08
CA LYS A 819 -8.78 22.91 -8.85
C LYS A 819 -9.48 23.37 -10.14
N GLY A 820 -10.76 23.75 -10.01
CA GLY A 820 -11.54 24.25 -11.14
C GLY A 820 -13.04 24.11 -10.95
N VAL A 821 -13.81 24.74 -11.84
CA VAL A 821 -15.28 24.68 -11.83
C VAL A 821 -15.77 23.92 -13.06
N GLN A 822 -16.56 22.89 -12.84
CA GLN A 822 -17.21 22.09 -13.87
C GLN A 822 -18.72 22.28 -13.80
N LYS A 823 -19.34 22.43 -14.98
CA LYS A 823 -20.76 22.65 -15.13
C LYS A 823 -21.37 21.56 -15.99
N PHE A 824 -22.45 20.97 -15.50
CA PHE A 824 -23.19 19.90 -16.14
C PHE A 824 -24.65 20.33 -16.34
N THR A 825 -25.27 19.89 -17.43
CA THR A 825 -26.72 20.01 -17.61
C THR A 825 -27.33 18.64 -17.34
N VAL A 826 -28.06 18.50 -16.22
CA VAL A 826 -28.69 17.24 -15.76
C VAL A 826 -30.19 17.46 -15.66
N ASP A 827 -30.98 16.66 -16.38
CA ASP A 827 -32.44 16.82 -16.51
C ASP A 827 -32.87 18.27 -16.82
N GLY A 828 -32.16 18.93 -17.75
CA GLY A 828 -32.42 20.32 -18.13
C GLY A 828 -32.04 21.38 -17.08
N ARG A 829 -31.31 21.02 -16.02
CA ARG A 829 -30.88 21.93 -14.94
C ARG A 829 -29.36 22.00 -14.86
N GLU A 830 -28.83 23.16 -14.47
CA GLU A 830 -27.39 23.30 -14.21
C GLU A 830 -27.03 22.62 -12.88
N PHE A 831 -25.99 21.78 -12.91
CA PHE A 831 -25.34 21.19 -11.74
C PHE A 831 -23.85 21.55 -11.79
N VAL A 832 -23.32 22.09 -10.70
CA VAL A 832 -21.96 22.62 -10.64
C VAL A 832 -21.11 21.80 -9.67
N VAL A 833 -19.91 21.40 -10.09
CA VAL A 833 -18.88 20.86 -9.19
C VAL A 833 -17.73 21.85 -9.16
N GLU A 834 -17.45 22.40 -7.98
CA GLU A 834 -16.36 23.33 -7.72
C GLU A 834 -15.28 22.60 -6.91
N VAL A 835 -14.13 22.40 -7.53
CA VAL A 835 -12.96 21.78 -6.90
C VAL A 835 -12.08 22.90 -6.34
N VAL A 836 -11.97 22.96 -5.02
CA VAL A 836 -11.25 24.01 -4.27
C VAL A 836 -9.92 23.50 -3.74
N ASP A 837 -9.04 24.42 -3.37
CA ASP A 837 -7.85 24.07 -2.60
C ASP A 837 -8.27 23.47 -1.26
N SER A 838 -7.60 22.40 -0.84
CA SER A 838 -7.93 21.74 0.42
C SER A 838 -7.64 22.61 1.65
N SER A 839 -6.77 23.61 1.54
CA SER A 839 -6.20 24.33 2.68
C SER A 839 -6.59 25.80 2.80
N ASP A 840 -6.89 26.48 1.69
CA ASP A 840 -6.91 27.96 1.65
C ASP A 840 -7.89 28.59 2.66
N ASP A 841 -9.17 28.20 2.67
CA ASP A 841 -10.18 28.73 3.60
C ASP A 841 -9.84 28.42 5.07
N TYR A 842 -9.29 27.24 5.32
CA TYR A 842 -8.90 26.82 6.66
C TYR A 842 -7.69 27.61 7.17
N VAL A 843 -6.66 27.79 6.34
CA VAL A 843 -5.46 28.57 6.68
C VAL A 843 -5.83 30.04 6.91
N ALA A 844 -6.74 30.59 6.09
CA ALA A 844 -7.29 31.92 6.30
C ALA A 844 -7.95 32.06 7.68
N LEU A 845 -8.82 31.10 8.05
CA LEU A 845 -9.43 31.08 9.38
C LEU A 845 -8.40 30.98 10.51
N MET A 846 -7.37 30.13 10.37
CA MET A 846 -6.30 30.03 11.38
C MET A 846 -5.56 31.36 11.57
N LYS A 847 -5.29 32.09 10.49
CA LYS A 847 -4.65 33.43 10.54
C LYS A 847 -5.54 34.49 11.17
N GLU A 848 -6.87 34.35 11.08
CA GLU A 848 -7.79 35.23 11.81
C GLU A 848 -7.80 34.97 13.32
N ILE A 849 -7.57 33.71 13.71
CA ILE A 849 -7.63 33.28 15.11
C ILE A 849 -6.32 33.58 15.85
N PHE A 850 -5.18 33.24 15.24
CA PHE A 850 -3.87 33.23 15.87
C PHE A 850 -2.95 34.33 15.31
N ASP A 851 -1.97 34.75 16.12
CA ASP A 851 -0.91 35.68 15.70
C ASP A 851 0.22 34.92 15.00
N PHE A 852 0.08 34.73 13.68
CA PHE A 852 1.09 34.02 12.88
C PHE A 852 2.46 34.69 12.88
N GLY A 853 2.54 36.01 13.13
CA GLY A 853 3.81 36.71 13.29
C GLY A 853 4.56 36.20 14.53
N LYS A 854 3.90 36.16 15.69
CA LYS A 854 4.49 35.63 16.92
C LYS A 854 4.81 34.14 16.83
N LEU A 855 3.94 33.35 16.19
CA LEU A 855 4.19 31.92 15.98
C LEU A 855 5.39 31.69 15.05
N LYS A 856 5.55 32.51 14.02
CA LYS A 856 6.73 32.46 13.15
C LYS A 856 8.01 32.84 13.89
N ASP A 857 7.96 33.87 14.73
CA ASP A 857 9.07 34.26 15.61
C ASP A 857 9.41 33.18 16.64
N LEU A 858 8.41 32.43 17.14
CA LEU A 858 8.59 31.28 18.01
C LEU A 858 9.37 30.17 17.29
N ILE A 859 8.87 29.74 16.12
CA ILE A 859 9.40 28.61 15.36
C ILE A 859 10.78 28.92 14.77
N ARG A 860 10.96 30.06 14.11
CA ARG A 860 12.24 30.43 13.48
C ARG A 860 13.26 30.98 14.46
N GLY A 861 12.82 31.37 15.66
CA GLY A 861 13.61 32.18 16.56
C GLY A 861 13.78 33.61 16.04
N ASN A 862 14.37 34.45 16.88
CA ASN A 862 14.74 35.82 16.54
C ASN A 862 15.93 36.26 17.40
N GLY A 863 16.33 37.53 17.32
CA GLY A 863 17.47 38.05 18.12
C GLY A 863 17.31 37.95 19.64
N LYS A 864 16.13 37.58 20.15
CA LYS A 864 15.83 37.44 21.60
C LYS A 864 15.59 36.00 22.04
N ARG A 865 15.34 35.05 21.12
CA ARG A 865 15.05 33.65 21.44
C ARG A 865 15.57 32.69 20.36
N PRO A 866 16.09 31.51 20.73
CA PRO A 866 16.41 30.50 19.74
C PRO A 866 15.12 29.96 19.05
N PRO A 867 15.27 29.31 17.89
CA PRO A 867 14.18 28.57 17.24
C PRO A 867 13.58 27.53 18.20
N PHE A 868 12.25 27.50 18.31
CA PHE A 868 11.53 26.48 19.06
C PHE A 868 11.27 25.27 18.16
N GLN A 869 11.87 24.13 18.49
CA GLN A 869 11.87 22.97 17.61
C GLN A 869 10.62 22.12 17.84
N VAL A 870 9.78 22.05 16.81
CA VAL A 870 8.59 21.18 16.79
C VAL A 870 8.86 19.91 15.98
N LEU A 871 8.18 18.81 16.30
CA LEU A 871 8.08 17.64 15.43
C LEU A 871 6.59 17.28 15.23
N ILE A 872 6.06 17.59 14.06
CA ILE A 872 4.64 17.46 13.74
C ILE A 872 4.40 16.26 12.83
N ASP A 873 3.57 15.33 13.28
CA ASP A 873 3.30 14.08 12.61
C ASP A 873 1.87 14.00 12.11
N SER A 874 1.70 13.96 10.79
CA SER A 874 0.37 13.84 10.18
C SER A 874 -0.09 12.39 10.05
N MET A 875 0.71 11.41 10.47
CA MET A 875 0.41 9.97 10.40
C MET A 875 -0.10 9.51 9.03
N ASN A 876 0.39 10.13 7.95
CA ASN A 876 -0.05 9.94 6.56
C ASN A 876 -1.55 10.18 6.34
N GLY A 877 -2.22 10.87 7.26
CA GLY A 877 -3.61 11.31 7.17
C GLY A 877 -3.75 12.66 6.47
N VAL A 878 -4.97 13.20 6.51
CA VAL A 878 -5.36 14.40 5.76
C VAL A 878 -4.61 15.66 6.18
N THR A 879 -4.16 15.71 7.44
CA THR A 879 -3.54 16.90 8.05
C THR A 879 -2.22 17.27 7.37
N GLY A 880 -1.60 16.36 6.63
CA GLY A 880 -0.34 16.60 5.93
C GLY A 880 -0.37 17.80 4.99
N VAL A 881 -1.49 18.03 4.28
CA VAL A 881 -1.68 19.19 3.40
C VAL A 881 -1.66 20.50 4.21
N TYR A 882 -2.31 20.50 5.38
CA TYR A 882 -2.42 21.67 6.25
C TYR A 882 -1.13 21.90 7.04
N VAL A 883 -0.44 20.84 7.46
CA VAL A 883 0.84 20.93 8.15
C VAL A 883 1.91 21.53 7.24
N SER A 884 1.93 21.12 5.98
CA SER A 884 2.81 21.71 4.96
C SER A 884 2.54 23.20 4.80
N ARG A 885 1.27 23.59 4.63
CA ARG A 885 0.88 24.99 4.44
C ARG A 885 1.13 25.84 5.68
N ILE A 886 0.74 25.38 6.87
CA ILE A 886 0.82 26.17 8.10
C ILE A 886 2.24 26.15 8.69
N PHE A 887 2.77 24.97 9.00
CA PHE A 887 4.02 24.90 9.75
C PHE A 887 5.24 25.18 8.86
N VAL A 888 5.27 24.63 7.64
CA VAL A 888 6.42 24.81 6.75
C VAL A 888 6.34 26.15 6.03
N GLU A 889 5.29 26.41 5.25
CA GLU A 889 5.23 27.61 4.39
C GLU A 889 4.99 28.90 5.19
N GLU A 890 4.00 28.93 6.07
CA GLU A 890 3.62 30.15 6.79
C GLU A 890 4.56 30.43 7.99
N LEU A 891 4.77 29.43 8.86
CA LEU A 891 5.55 29.57 10.09
C LEU A 891 7.06 29.33 9.90
N GLY A 892 7.49 28.72 8.80
CA GLY A 892 8.91 28.54 8.47
C GLY A 892 9.62 27.41 9.23
N ALA A 893 8.89 26.37 9.63
CA ALA A 893 9.47 25.13 10.15
C ALA A 893 10.22 24.36 9.05
N SER A 894 11.27 23.63 9.41
CA SER A 894 12.04 22.81 8.46
C SER A 894 11.19 21.64 7.92
N PRO A 895 11.10 21.44 6.59
CA PRO A 895 10.38 20.31 6.03
C PRO A 895 11.04 18.96 6.34
N ASP A 896 12.35 18.94 6.58
CA ASP A 896 13.10 17.70 6.81
C ASP A 896 13.15 17.30 8.28
N ASN A 897 13.13 18.28 9.19
CA ASN A 897 13.34 18.05 10.62
C ASN A 897 12.10 18.30 11.47
N ASN A 898 11.19 19.19 11.07
CA ASN A 898 10.09 19.60 11.95
C ASN A 898 8.74 18.95 11.62
N VAL A 899 8.64 18.23 10.50
CA VAL A 899 7.41 17.57 10.08
C VAL A 899 7.69 16.17 9.57
N ARG A 900 6.70 15.27 9.66
CA ARG A 900 6.80 13.90 9.13
C ARG A 900 5.46 13.34 8.71
N ARG A 901 5.52 12.39 7.77
CA ARG A 901 4.35 11.65 7.25
C ARG A 901 3.24 12.59 6.75
N ILE A 902 3.62 13.71 6.11
CA ILE A 902 2.73 14.78 5.63
C ILE A 902 2.11 14.51 4.25
N ILE A 903 2.34 13.33 3.68
CA ILE A 903 1.71 12.91 2.42
C ILE A 903 0.52 12.01 2.75
N PRO A 904 -0.73 12.41 2.42
CA PRO A 904 -1.89 11.56 2.62
C PRO A 904 -1.78 10.26 1.80
N LEU A 905 -1.98 9.11 2.45
CA LEU A 905 -1.97 7.79 1.81
C LEU A 905 -3.29 7.06 2.09
N ASP A 906 -3.76 6.25 1.12
CA ASP A 906 -5.05 5.57 1.20
C ASP A 906 -5.15 4.49 2.30
N ASN A 907 -4.00 4.00 2.74
CA ASN A 907 -3.83 3.08 3.86
C ASN A 907 -3.08 3.71 5.04
N PHE A 908 -2.88 5.03 5.03
CA PHE A 908 -2.07 5.78 6.01
C PHE A 908 -0.66 5.22 6.18
N GLY A 909 -0.07 4.54 5.19
CA GLY A 909 1.25 3.90 5.35
C GLY A 909 1.25 2.64 6.22
N GLU A 910 0.11 1.95 6.34
CA GLU A 910 -0.12 0.74 7.17
C GLU A 910 0.02 1.00 8.69
N ILE A 911 0.05 2.26 9.13
CA ILE A 911 -0.03 2.61 10.55
C ILE A 911 -1.47 2.90 10.97
N HIS A 912 -1.73 2.75 12.27
CA HIS A 912 -3.00 3.11 12.86
C HIS A 912 -3.02 4.63 13.11
N PRO A 913 -3.93 5.41 12.50
CA PRO A 913 -3.91 6.87 12.60
C PRO A 913 -4.61 7.35 13.88
N ASP A 914 -4.25 6.81 15.04
CA ASP A 914 -4.77 7.26 16.34
C ASP A 914 -3.65 7.94 17.15
N PRO A 915 -3.75 9.25 17.41
CA PRO A 915 -2.69 10.02 18.04
C PRO A 915 -2.70 9.75 19.55
N ASN A 916 -2.03 8.67 19.96
CA ASN A 916 -1.80 8.32 21.35
C ASN A 916 -0.41 7.68 21.52
N LEU A 917 0.00 7.47 22.78
CA LEU A 917 1.33 6.93 23.11
C LEU A 917 1.62 5.53 22.52
N THR A 918 0.58 4.79 22.12
CA THR A 918 0.70 3.44 21.55
C THR A 918 0.96 3.49 20.05
N TYR A 919 0.15 4.21 19.28
CA TYR A 919 0.22 4.20 17.81
C TYR A 919 1.07 5.32 17.22
N ALA A 920 1.26 6.43 17.95
CA ALA A 920 2.23 7.46 17.61
C ALA A 920 3.60 7.20 18.27
N LYS A 921 3.91 5.94 18.60
CA LYS A 921 5.13 5.54 19.30
C LYS A 921 6.40 6.06 18.61
N ASP A 922 6.49 6.01 17.29
CA ASP A 922 7.67 6.51 16.56
C ASP A 922 7.92 8.02 16.75
N LEU A 923 6.86 8.81 16.96
CA LEU A 923 6.98 10.23 17.31
C LEU A 923 7.47 10.37 18.75
N VAL A 924 6.85 9.62 19.68
CA VAL A 924 7.20 9.62 21.11
C VAL A 924 8.68 9.26 21.30
N ASP A 925 9.12 8.17 20.68
CA ASP A 925 10.51 7.70 20.73
C ASP A 925 11.45 8.76 20.16
N LYS A 926 11.12 9.35 19.01
CA LYS A 926 11.98 10.37 18.38
C LYS A 926 12.12 11.63 19.24
N VAL A 927 11.04 12.14 19.84
CA VAL A 927 11.11 13.31 20.75
C VAL A 927 11.80 12.96 22.07
N LYS A 928 11.74 11.71 22.51
CA LYS A 928 12.45 11.23 23.70
C LYS A 928 13.96 11.11 23.47
N GLU A 929 14.36 10.56 22.32
CA GLU A 929 15.76 10.33 21.96
C GLU A 929 16.48 11.61 21.54
N ASP A 930 15.78 12.47 20.80
CA ASP A 930 16.32 13.70 20.24
C ASP A 930 15.90 14.91 21.07
N THR A 931 16.73 15.24 22.06
CA THR A 931 16.49 16.34 23.02
C THR A 931 16.48 17.73 22.40
N THR A 932 16.71 17.85 21.08
CA THR A 932 16.59 19.12 20.37
C THR A 932 15.14 19.54 20.16
N TYR A 933 14.19 18.59 20.14
CA TYR A 933 12.76 18.90 20.03
C TYR A 933 12.18 19.39 21.36
N ASP A 934 11.49 20.52 21.30
CA ASP A 934 10.80 21.14 22.43
C ASP A 934 9.34 20.70 22.55
N LEU A 935 8.71 20.34 21.41
CA LEU A 935 7.33 19.87 21.32
C LEU A 935 7.15 18.85 20.19
N GLY A 936 6.46 17.74 20.48
CA GLY A 936 5.95 16.80 19.48
C GLY A 936 4.42 16.86 19.41
N ALA A 937 3.86 16.71 18.21
CA ALA A 937 2.42 16.55 18.03
C ALA A 937 2.06 15.54 16.95
N ALA A 938 0.96 14.81 17.14
CA ALA A 938 0.41 13.87 16.15
C ALA A 938 -1.09 14.13 15.93
N PHE A 939 -1.57 13.84 14.72
CA PHE A 939 -2.99 13.97 14.34
C PHE A 939 -3.60 12.63 13.88
N ASP A 940 -4.92 12.49 14.02
CA ASP A 940 -5.64 11.34 13.45
C ASP A 940 -5.94 11.50 11.95
N GLY A 941 -6.55 10.47 11.37
CA GLY A 941 -6.79 10.36 9.93
C GLY A 941 -7.50 11.57 9.32
N ASP A 942 -8.53 12.11 9.99
CA ASP A 942 -9.32 13.26 9.54
C ASP A 942 -8.96 14.59 10.21
N GLY A 943 -7.96 14.61 11.10
CA GLY A 943 -7.40 15.81 11.72
C GLY A 943 -8.24 16.42 12.83
N ASP A 944 -9.22 15.68 13.35
CA ASP A 944 -10.10 16.14 14.43
C ASP A 944 -9.48 15.87 15.83
N ARG A 945 -8.49 14.96 15.93
CA ARG A 945 -7.75 14.67 17.18
C ARG A 945 -6.31 15.15 17.15
N ASN A 946 -5.76 15.38 18.34
CA ASN A 946 -4.35 15.70 18.53
C ASN A 946 -3.76 15.05 19.79
N MET A 947 -2.50 14.62 19.69
CA MET A 947 -1.63 14.34 20.83
C MET A 947 -0.55 15.41 20.92
N ILE A 948 -0.20 15.82 22.13
CA ILE A 948 0.89 16.78 22.38
C ILE A 948 1.84 16.17 23.43
N ILE A 949 3.13 16.24 23.14
CA ILE A 949 4.20 15.87 24.07
C ILE A 949 5.23 17.00 24.14
N GLY A 950 5.74 17.26 25.34
CA GLY A 950 6.88 18.15 25.54
C GLY A 950 8.21 17.43 25.31
N LYS A 951 9.29 18.16 25.56
CA LYS A 951 10.66 17.65 25.60
C LYS A 951 10.78 16.36 26.43
N ASN A 952 11.67 15.46 26.03
CA ASN A 952 11.85 14.12 26.63
C ASN A 952 10.57 13.26 26.61
N ALA A 953 9.67 13.54 25.66
CA ALA A 953 8.34 12.93 25.54
C ALA A 953 7.45 13.10 26.79
N PHE A 954 7.52 14.27 27.44
CA PHE A 954 6.63 14.61 28.54
C PHE A 954 5.16 14.67 28.07
N PHE A 955 4.34 13.71 28.48
CA PHE A 955 2.99 13.55 27.96
C PHE A 955 1.99 14.57 28.52
N VAL A 956 1.32 15.30 27.63
CA VAL A 956 0.19 16.16 27.98
C VAL A 956 -1.10 15.35 27.87
N THR A 957 -1.77 15.07 29.00
CA THR A 957 -3.06 14.38 28.94
C THR A 957 -4.09 15.27 28.22
N PRO A 958 -5.05 14.71 27.46
CA PRO A 958 -6.05 15.53 26.76
C PRO A 958 -6.88 16.41 27.70
N SER A 959 -7.15 15.93 28.92
CA SER A 959 -7.89 16.68 29.93
C SER A 959 -7.08 17.85 30.48
N ASP A 960 -5.77 17.65 30.74
CA ASP A 960 -4.88 18.73 31.14
C ASP A 960 -4.67 19.73 30.00
N SER A 961 -4.56 19.25 28.75
CA SER A 961 -4.46 20.10 27.56
C SER A 961 -5.64 21.09 27.48
N LEU A 962 -6.86 20.59 27.64
CA LEU A 962 -8.07 21.42 27.68
C LEU A 962 -8.02 22.46 28.81
N ALA A 963 -7.63 22.04 30.02
CA ALA A 963 -7.58 22.92 31.19
C ALA A 963 -6.50 24.01 31.07
N VAL A 964 -5.32 23.65 30.54
CA VAL A 964 -4.24 24.60 30.26
C VAL A 964 -4.68 25.60 29.20
N ILE A 965 -5.28 25.15 28.09
CA ILE A 965 -5.78 26.07 27.07
C ILE A 965 -6.84 27.00 27.66
N ALA A 966 -7.80 26.48 28.43
CA ALA A 966 -8.85 27.26 29.10
C ALA A 966 -8.28 28.39 29.99
N ASN A 967 -7.21 28.10 30.73
CA ASN A 967 -6.58 29.03 31.64
C ASN A 967 -5.77 30.15 30.95
N ASN A 968 -5.45 29.99 29.66
CA ASN A 968 -4.54 30.88 28.96
C ASN A 968 -5.14 31.42 27.64
N LEU A 969 -6.47 31.36 27.46
CA LEU A 969 -7.12 31.81 26.22
C LEU A 969 -6.86 33.30 25.91
N GLU A 970 -6.58 34.11 26.92
CA GLU A 970 -6.24 35.52 26.77
C GLU A 970 -4.97 35.76 25.95
N CYS A 971 -4.12 34.74 25.71
CA CYS A 971 -2.95 34.89 24.85
C CYS A 971 -3.27 34.80 23.35
N ILE A 972 -4.48 34.36 22.98
CA ILE A 972 -4.90 34.14 21.58
C ILE A 972 -5.78 35.32 21.13
N PRO A 973 -5.44 36.03 20.01
CA PRO A 973 -6.16 37.22 19.56
C PRO A 973 -7.68 37.07 19.40
N TYR A 974 -8.13 35.90 18.96
CA TYR A 974 -9.55 35.59 18.80
C TYR A 974 -10.35 35.80 20.10
N PHE A 975 -9.88 35.25 21.22
CA PHE A 975 -10.57 35.35 22.51
C PHE A 975 -10.37 36.68 23.20
N GLN A 976 -9.28 37.39 22.91
CA GLN A 976 -9.13 38.79 23.33
C GLN A 976 -10.22 39.68 22.73
N LYS A 977 -10.55 39.45 21.44
CA LYS A 977 -11.56 40.23 20.71
C LYS A 977 -12.99 39.84 21.06
N ARG A 978 -13.28 38.54 21.18
CA ARG A 978 -14.64 38.02 21.38
C ARG A 978 -15.02 37.78 22.83
N GLY A 979 -14.04 37.69 23.73
CA GLY A 979 -14.23 37.26 25.10
C GLY A 979 -14.34 35.74 25.24
N VAL A 980 -14.44 35.29 26.49
CA VAL A 980 -14.58 33.88 26.87
C VAL A 980 -15.87 33.73 27.66
N HIS A 981 -16.84 33.00 27.11
CA HIS A 981 -18.19 32.87 27.66
C HIS A 981 -18.34 31.69 28.62
N GLY A 982 -17.78 30.54 28.26
CA GLY A 982 -17.87 29.33 29.07
C GLY A 982 -17.04 28.19 28.50
N PHE A 983 -16.93 27.12 29.29
CA PHE A 983 -16.18 25.92 28.98
C PHE A 983 -17.09 24.69 29.01
N ALA A 984 -16.73 23.66 28.25
CA ALA A 984 -17.44 22.40 28.30
C ALA A 984 -16.50 21.21 28.13
N ARG A 985 -16.85 20.08 28.74
CA ARG A 985 -16.17 18.80 28.51
C ARG A 985 -17.18 17.67 28.39
N SER A 986 -16.79 16.60 27.72
CA SER A 986 -17.55 15.34 27.84
C SER A 986 -17.46 14.83 29.28
N MET A 987 -18.53 14.19 29.73
CA MET A 987 -18.63 13.65 31.08
C MET A 987 -17.44 12.76 31.48
N PRO A 988 -16.91 11.88 30.61
CA PRO A 988 -15.74 11.07 30.97
C PRO A 988 -14.40 11.82 31.02
N THR A 989 -14.31 13.05 30.52
CA THR A 989 -13.08 13.87 30.59
C THR A 989 -12.79 14.28 32.01
N ALA A 990 -11.49 14.28 32.40
CA ALA A 990 -11.06 14.63 33.75
C ALA A 990 -11.56 16.03 34.15
N ALA A 991 -11.90 16.22 35.43
CA ALA A 991 -12.51 17.47 35.91
C ALA A 991 -11.51 18.62 36.09
N ALA A 992 -10.37 18.59 35.38
CA ALA A 992 -9.32 19.60 35.47
C ALA A 992 -9.82 20.99 35.02
N VAL A 993 -10.52 21.05 33.88
CA VAL A 993 -11.07 22.31 33.35
C VAL A 993 -12.17 22.90 34.25
N ASP A 994 -12.90 22.08 35.00
CA ASP A 994 -13.92 22.53 35.95
C ASP A 994 -13.31 23.44 37.02
N ARG A 995 -12.08 23.11 37.46
CA ARG A 995 -11.34 23.88 38.45
C ARG A 995 -10.90 25.23 37.89
N VAL A 996 -10.49 25.24 36.63
CA VAL A 996 -10.18 26.48 35.89
C VAL A 996 -11.43 27.33 35.74
N ALA A 997 -12.55 26.75 35.32
CA ALA A 997 -13.82 27.43 35.19
C ALA A 997 -14.26 28.08 36.50
N ALA A 998 -14.23 27.32 37.59
CA ALA A 998 -14.59 27.80 38.92
C ALA A 998 -13.70 28.96 39.38
N LYS A 999 -12.39 28.88 39.16
CA LYS A 999 -11.43 29.93 39.51
C LYS A 999 -11.62 31.21 38.68
N LEU A 1000 -11.90 31.06 37.40
CA LEU A 1000 -12.11 32.17 36.46
C LEU A 1000 -13.55 32.73 36.48
N GLY A 1001 -14.44 32.13 37.27
CA GLY A 1001 -15.86 32.50 37.30
C GLY A 1001 -16.57 32.29 35.96
N LYS A 1002 -16.18 31.26 35.21
CA LYS A 1002 -16.75 30.91 33.91
C LYS A 1002 -17.77 29.80 34.04
N GLU A 1003 -18.78 29.85 33.18
CA GLU A 1003 -19.76 28.79 33.09
C GLU A 1003 -19.11 27.49 32.62
N MET A 1004 -19.51 26.37 33.22
CA MET A 1004 -18.95 25.04 32.94
C MET A 1004 -20.08 24.07 32.61
N PHE A 1005 -19.96 23.39 31.47
CA PHE A 1005 -20.91 22.37 31.04
C PHE A 1005 -20.27 20.98 31.01
N GLU A 1006 -20.91 20.04 31.70
CA GLU A 1006 -20.63 18.62 31.55
C GLU A 1006 -21.66 18.01 30.60
N VAL A 1007 -21.22 17.58 29.43
CA VAL A 1007 -22.11 17.06 28.37
C VAL A 1007 -21.84 15.57 28.11
N PRO A 1008 -22.74 14.83 27.43
CA PRO A 1008 -22.43 13.46 27.03
C PRO A 1008 -21.32 13.44 25.97
N THR A 1009 -20.66 12.30 25.79
CA THR A 1009 -19.65 12.19 24.73
C THR A 1009 -20.28 12.27 23.34
N GLY A 1010 -19.65 13.05 22.47
CA GLY A 1010 -20.08 13.33 21.10
C GLY A 1010 -20.12 14.83 20.86
N TRP A 1011 -19.35 15.30 19.88
CA TRP A 1011 -19.12 16.74 19.68
C TRP A 1011 -20.39 17.57 19.36
N LYS A 1012 -21.44 16.92 18.86
CA LYS A 1012 -22.75 17.53 18.59
C LYS A 1012 -23.36 18.27 19.81
N TYR A 1013 -23.11 17.80 21.04
CA TYR A 1013 -23.65 18.44 22.25
C TYR A 1013 -22.97 19.79 22.55
N PHE A 1014 -21.73 19.99 22.10
CA PHE A 1014 -21.07 21.29 22.18
C PHE A 1014 -21.63 22.27 21.16
N GLY A 1015 -22.06 21.79 19.99
CA GLY A 1015 -22.57 22.63 18.90
C GLY A 1015 -23.74 23.50 19.34
N ASN A 1016 -24.72 22.93 20.03
CA ASN A 1016 -25.87 23.68 20.58
C ASN A 1016 -25.44 24.80 21.53
N LEU A 1017 -24.46 24.53 22.41
CA LEU A 1017 -23.95 25.51 23.37
C LEU A 1017 -23.16 26.65 22.68
N MET A 1018 -22.41 26.31 21.63
CA MET A 1018 -21.69 27.30 20.81
C MET A 1018 -22.66 28.16 19.99
N ASP A 1019 -23.71 27.57 19.42
CA ASP A 1019 -24.73 28.31 18.67
C ASP A 1019 -25.53 29.26 19.56
N ALA A 1020 -25.72 28.90 20.84
CA ALA A 1020 -26.31 29.77 21.85
C ALA A 1020 -25.34 30.82 22.43
N GLY A 1021 -24.07 30.85 21.99
CA GLY A 1021 -23.06 31.80 22.45
C GLY A 1021 -22.63 31.62 23.91
N ARG A 1022 -22.85 30.44 24.50
CA ARG A 1022 -22.52 30.14 25.91
C ARG A 1022 -21.20 29.38 26.08
N LEU A 1023 -20.62 28.89 24.98
CA LEU A 1023 -19.43 28.06 24.97
C LEU A 1023 -18.35 28.66 24.06
N SER A 1024 -17.14 28.82 24.59
CA SER A 1024 -15.98 29.32 23.85
C SER A 1024 -14.92 28.24 23.63
N LEU A 1025 -14.76 27.29 24.55
CA LEU A 1025 -13.77 26.22 24.46
C LEU A 1025 -14.34 24.92 25.01
N CYS A 1026 -14.12 23.82 24.30
CA CYS A 1026 -14.50 22.51 24.76
C CYS A 1026 -13.50 21.42 24.38
N GLY A 1027 -13.62 20.26 25.01
CA GLY A 1027 -12.79 19.11 24.70
C GLY A 1027 -13.33 17.79 25.22
N GLU A 1028 -12.70 16.72 24.76
CA GLU A 1028 -12.97 15.34 25.15
C GLU A 1028 -11.66 14.60 25.42
N GLU A 1029 -11.69 13.66 26.35
CA GLU A 1029 -10.56 12.82 26.73
C GLU A 1029 -10.03 11.95 25.58
N SER A 1030 -10.83 11.78 24.54
CA SER A 1030 -10.47 11.11 23.31
C SER A 1030 -9.61 11.98 22.39
N PHE A 1031 -8.67 12.74 22.95
CA PHE A 1031 -7.74 13.61 22.21
C PHE A 1031 -8.43 14.70 21.36
N GLY A 1032 -9.64 15.13 21.75
CA GLY A 1032 -10.42 16.13 21.03
C GLY A 1032 -10.42 17.48 21.75
N THR A 1033 -10.14 18.57 21.04
CA THR A 1033 -10.22 19.93 21.60
C THR A 1033 -10.64 20.89 20.49
N GLY A 1034 -11.41 21.93 20.83
CA GLY A 1034 -11.83 22.92 19.86
C GLY A 1034 -12.57 24.09 20.50
N SER A 1035 -12.89 25.08 19.69
CA SER A 1035 -13.60 26.30 20.09
C SER A 1035 -14.72 26.63 19.11
N ASP A 1036 -15.44 27.72 19.37
CA ASP A 1036 -16.59 28.17 18.58
C ASP A 1036 -16.26 28.73 17.17
N HIS A 1037 -14.98 28.74 16.78
CA HIS A 1037 -14.56 29.07 15.41
C HIS A 1037 -15.23 28.14 14.37
N ILE A 1038 -15.34 26.85 14.70
CA ILE A 1038 -16.05 25.84 13.94
C ILE A 1038 -17.00 25.05 14.86
N ARG A 1039 -17.54 23.91 14.39
CA ARG A 1039 -18.42 23.02 15.16
C ARG A 1039 -17.93 21.58 15.20
N GLU A 1040 -16.62 21.41 15.07
CA GLU A 1040 -15.90 20.14 15.15
C GLU A 1040 -14.71 20.28 16.10
N LYS A 1041 -14.13 19.13 16.46
CA LYS A 1041 -12.80 19.12 17.08
C LYS A 1041 -11.78 19.57 16.05
N ASP A 1042 -10.71 20.21 16.50
CA ASP A 1042 -9.65 20.66 15.61
C ASP A 1042 -8.27 20.43 16.22
N GLY A 1043 -7.57 19.44 15.68
CA GLY A 1043 -6.25 19.06 16.17
C GLY A 1043 -5.18 20.13 15.89
N ILE A 1044 -5.18 20.71 14.70
CA ILE A 1044 -4.18 21.73 14.32
C ILE A 1044 -4.40 22.99 15.13
N TRP A 1045 -5.67 23.40 15.31
CA TRP A 1045 -6.03 24.51 16.18
C TRP A 1045 -5.53 24.32 17.60
N ALA A 1046 -5.64 23.11 18.17
CA ALA A 1046 -5.14 22.82 19.51
C ALA A 1046 -3.62 22.98 19.63
N VAL A 1047 -2.87 22.53 18.61
CA VAL A 1047 -1.41 22.72 18.56
C VAL A 1047 -1.04 24.21 18.43
N LEU A 1048 -1.73 24.97 17.57
CA LEU A 1048 -1.52 26.42 17.43
C LEU A 1048 -1.87 27.19 18.71
N ALA A 1049 -2.90 26.75 19.46
CA ALA A 1049 -3.24 27.28 20.77
C ALA A 1049 -2.10 27.05 21.77
N TRP A 1050 -1.56 25.83 21.85
CA TRP A 1050 -0.39 25.54 22.68
C TRP A 1050 0.84 26.37 22.32
N LEU A 1051 1.16 26.49 21.03
CA LEU A 1051 2.27 27.32 20.58
C LEU A 1051 2.05 28.80 20.91
N SER A 1052 0.81 29.29 20.88
CA SER A 1052 0.49 30.67 21.29
C SER A 1052 0.73 30.88 22.78
N ILE A 1053 0.36 29.91 23.62
CA ILE A 1053 0.62 29.95 25.08
C ILE A 1053 2.13 29.91 25.36
N ILE A 1054 2.86 29.03 24.68
CA ILE A 1054 4.33 28.92 24.79
C ILE A 1054 5.00 30.21 24.35
N ALA A 1055 4.56 30.81 23.23
CA ALA A 1055 5.10 32.08 22.74
C ALA A 1055 4.82 33.23 23.72
N HIS A 1056 3.67 33.22 24.39
CA HIS A 1056 3.30 34.24 25.36
C HIS A 1056 4.02 34.09 26.71
N LYS A 1057 4.07 32.87 27.26
CA LYS A 1057 4.67 32.60 28.57
C LYS A 1057 6.18 32.42 28.52
N ASN A 1058 6.74 32.09 27.36
CA ASN A 1058 8.15 31.76 27.18
C ASN A 1058 8.62 30.65 28.14
N MET A 1059 7.80 29.61 28.27
CA MET A 1059 8.01 28.46 29.15
C MET A 1059 7.95 27.15 28.34
N SER A 1060 8.58 26.09 28.86
CA SER A 1060 8.44 24.75 28.29
C SER A 1060 7.03 24.18 28.54
N VAL A 1061 6.66 23.12 27.82
CA VAL A 1061 5.38 22.41 28.03
C VAL A 1061 5.27 21.90 29.48
N GLU A 1062 6.35 21.33 30.02
CA GLU A 1062 6.40 20.79 31.38
C GLU A 1062 6.29 21.88 32.45
N ASP A 1063 6.96 23.03 32.24
CA ASP A 1063 6.87 24.16 33.17
C ASP A 1063 5.45 24.73 33.23
N ILE A 1064 4.79 24.87 32.08
CA ILE A 1064 3.39 25.34 32.00
C ILE A 1064 2.46 24.39 32.75
N LEU A 1065 2.62 23.08 32.57
CA LEU A 1065 1.80 22.09 33.27
C LEU A 1065 2.08 22.06 34.77
N THR A 1066 3.35 22.14 35.16
CA THR A 1066 3.74 22.17 36.58
C THR A 1066 3.21 23.41 37.28
N GLU A 1067 3.26 24.57 36.63
CA GLU A 1067 2.62 25.81 37.12
C GLU A 1067 1.11 25.63 37.24
N HIS A 1068 0.47 25.07 36.20
CA HIS A 1068 -0.97 24.82 36.20
C HIS A 1068 -1.38 23.93 37.38
N TRP A 1069 -0.69 22.80 37.60
CA TRP A 1069 -1.00 21.88 38.68
C TRP A 1069 -0.76 22.49 40.07
N LYS A 1070 0.23 23.36 40.24
CA LYS A 1070 0.42 24.10 41.51
C LYS A 1070 -0.75 25.01 41.86
N ILE A 1071 -1.46 25.54 40.85
CA ILE A 1071 -2.59 26.44 41.04
C ILE A 1071 -3.89 25.66 41.25
N TYR A 1072 -4.10 24.60 40.47
CA TYR A 1072 -5.39 23.91 40.36
C TYR A 1072 -5.43 22.53 41.04
N GLY A 1073 -4.28 21.98 41.43
CA GLY A 1073 -4.11 20.56 41.70
C GLY A 1073 -3.99 19.76 40.40
N ARG A 1074 -3.75 18.45 40.52
CA ARG A 1074 -3.58 17.53 39.39
C ARG A 1074 -4.67 16.47 39.36
N ASN A 1075 -5.23 16.23 38.18
CA ASN A 1075 -6.19 15.16 37.93
C ASN A 1075 -5.45 14.02 37.22
N TYR A 1076 -5.04 12.99 37.97
CA TYR A 1076 -4.43 11.79 37.40
C TYR A 1076 -5.51 10.97 36.69
N PHE A 1077 -5.39 10.85 35.38
CA PHE A 1077 -6.42 10.28 34.53
C PHE A 1077 -5.94 9.05 33.78
N THR A 1078 -6.76 7.99 33.75
CA THR A 1078 -6.55 6.83 32.89
C THR A 1078 -7.86 6.29 32.33
N ARG A 1079 -7.77 5.64 31.18
CA ARG A 1079 -8.89 5.00 30.47
C ARG A 1079 -8.51 3.59 30.08
N TYR A 1080 -9.40 2.64 30.33
CA TYR A 1080 -9.32 1.26 29.86
C TYR A 1080 -10.43 0.99 28.87
N ASP A 1081 -10.07 0.52 27.68
CA ASP A 1081 -11.01 0.13 26.63
C ASP A 1081 -11.05 -1.40 26.53
N TYR A 1082 -12.24 -1.97 26.70
CA TYR A 1082 -12.52 -3.39 26.49
C TYR A 1082 -13.34 -3.53 25.21
N GLU A 1083 -12.68 -3.85 24.11
CA GLU A 1083 -13.27 -3.94 22.78
C GLU A 1083 -13.80 -5.35 22.48
N GLU A 1084 -14.64 -5.48 21.44
CA GLU A 1084 -15.22 -6.74 20.96
C GLU A 1084 -15.91 -7.59 22.05
N CYS A 1085 -16.47 -6.93 23.06
CA CYS A 1085 -17.24 -7.59 24.11
C CYS A 1085 -18.55 -8.15 23.56
N ASN A 1086 -19.02 -9.27 24.10
CA ASN A 1086 -20.37 -9.74 23.81
C ASN A 1086 -21.40 -8.68 24.26
N THR A 1087 -22.28 -8.28 23.34
CA THR A 1087 -23.25 -7.20 23.58
C THR A 1087 -24.20 -7.50 24.73
N ASP A 1088 -24.74 -8.72 24.82
CA ASP A 1088 -25.70 -9.08 25.85
C ASP A 1088 -25.04 -9.13 27.24
N ASP A 1089 -23.82 -9.62 27.33
CA ASP A 1089 -23.10 -9.67 28.60
C ASP A 1089 -22.62 -8.29 29.06
N ALA A 1090 -22.22 -7.44 28.12
CA ALA A 1090 -21.90 -6.05 28.41
C ALA A 1090 -23.14 -5.29 28.93
N ASN A 1091 -24.32 -5.54 28.34
CA ASN A 1091 -25.58 -5.00 28.85
C ASN A 1091 -25.88 -5.49 30.27
N LYS A 1092 -25.76 -6.81 30.54
CA LYS A 1092 -25.95 -7.37 31.89
C LYS A 1092 -24.99 -6.77 32.92
N MET A 1093 -23.74 -6.54 32.55
CA MET A 1093 -22.76 -5.88 33.42
C MET A 1093 -23.22 -4.46 33.77
N MET A 1094 -23.63 -3.67 32.78
CA MET A 1094 -24.12 -2.31 33.01
C MET A 1094 -25.38 -2.31 33.88
N GLU A 1095 -26.33 -3.23 33.65
CA GLU A 1095 -27.51 -3.40 34.50
C GLU A 1095 -27.16 -3.76 35.96
N HIS A 1096 -26.15 -4.62 36.15
CA HIS A 1096 -25.68 -4.97 37.49
C HIS A 1096 -25.04 -3.76 38.21
N LEU A 1097 -24.21 -3.00 37.50
CA LEU A 1097 -23.61 -1.78 38.03
C LEU A 1097 -24.70 -0.75 38.37
N GLU A 1098 -25.72 -0.59 37.52
CA GLU A 1098 -26.84 0.33 37.75
C GLU A 1098 -27.66 -0.06 38.99
N LYS A 1099 -27.91 -1.36 39.19
CA LYS A 1099 -28.51 -1.87 40.44
C LYS A 1099 -27.62 -1.60 41.66
N THR A 1100 -26.30 -1.75 41.50
CA THR A 1100 -25.35 -1.55 42.61
C THR A 1100 -25.31 -0.10 43.08
N ILE A 1101 -25.27 0.86 42.14
CA ILE A 1101 -25.23 2.29 42.48
C ILE A 1101 -26.59 2.81 42.96
N ALA A 1102 -27.69 2.14 42.61
CA ALA A 1102 -29.04 2.49 43.05
C ALA A 1102 -29.34 2.06 44.50
N ASP A 1103 -28.48 1.24 45.12
CA ASP A 1103 -28.63 0.86 46.52
C ASP A 1103 -28.48 2.09 47.43
N SER A 1104 -29.45 2.30 48.33
CA SER A 1104 -29.49 3.47 49.21
C SER A 1104 -28.27 3.60 50.15
N GLY A 1105 -27.56 2.49 50.41
CA GLY A 1105 -26.33 2.47 51.21
C GLY A 1105 -25.05 2.65 50.37
N PHE A 1106 -25.14 2.81 49.06
CA PHE A 1106 -23.97 3.00 48.20
C PHE A 1106 -23.40 4.42 48.31
N VAL A 1107 -24.28 5.45 48.30
CA VAL A 1107 -23.87 6.83 48.58
C VAL A 1107 -23.50 6.95 50.06
N GLY A 1108 -22.35 7.57 50.34
CA GLY A 1108 -21.75 7.63 51.68
C GLY A 1108 -20.86 6.45 52.04
N LYS A 1109 -20.85 5.38 51.22
CA LYS A 1109 -19.91 4.26 51.39
C LYS A 1109 -18.46 4.72 51.23
N VAL A 1110 -17.59 4.21 52.08
CA VAL A 1110 -16.17 4.54 52.10
C VAL A 1110 -15.36 3.36 51.58
N PHE A 1111 -14.48 3.62 50.62
CA PHE A 1111 -13.52 2.65 50.10
C PHE A 1111 -12.10 3.12 50.45
N THR A 1112 -11.23 2.22 50.91
CA THR A 1112 -9.86 2.56 51.29
C THR A 1112 -8.85 1.75 50.49
N ALA A 1113 -7.81 2.39 49.94
CA ALA A 1113 -6.71 1.74 49.25
C ALA A 1113 -5.45 2.61 49.27
N GLY A 1114 -4.26 2.01 49.44
CA GLY A 1114 -2.98 2.74 49.41
C GLY A 1114 -2.90 3.92 50.38
N GLY A 1115 -3.52 3.82 51.56
CA GLY A 1115 -3.57 4.90 52.55
C GLY A 1115 -4.54 6.05 52.24
N LYS A 1116 -5.23 6.04 51.09
CA LYS A 1116 -6.29 7.00 50.73
C LYS A 1116 -7.69 6.44 50.99
N SER A 1117 -8.62 7.34 51.31
CA SER A 1117 -10.03 7.03 51.60
C SER A 1117 -10.95 7.77 50.63
N TYR A 1118 -11.80 7.02 49.93
CA TYR A 1118 -12.70 7.50 48.89
C TYR A 1118 -14.14 7.31 49.35
N LYS A 1119 -14.78 8.40 49.79
CA LYS A 1119 -16.18 8.40 50.23
C LYS A 1119 -17.09 8.79 49.06
N VAL A 1120 -18.03 7.91 48.70
CA VAL A 1120 -18.95 8.13 47.58
C VAL A 1120 -19.87 9.31 47.89
N LYS A 1121 -19.80 10.35 47.05
CA LYS A 1121 -20.65 11.54 47.13
C LYS A 1121 -21.89 11.42 46.25
N ILE A 1122 -21.70 10.96 45.01
CA ILE A 1122 -22.77 10.79 44.01
C ILE A 1122 -22.51 9.48 43.27
N ALA A 1123 -23.55 8.70 43.02
CA ALA A 1123 -23.50 7.59 42.08
C ALA A 1123 -24.78 7.58 41.25
N ASP A 1124 -24.66 7.70 39.93
CA ASP A 1124 -25.79 7.84 39.01
C ASP A 1124 -25.51 7.22 37.64
N ASN A 1125 -26.57 7.03 36.86
CA ASN A 1125 -26.44 6.84 35.42
C ASN A 1125 -26.67 8.19 34.74
N PHE A 1126 -25.62 8.74 34.14
CA PHE A 1126 -25.59 10.12 33.68
C PHE A 1126 -26.73 10.42 32.71
N SER A 1127 -27.42 11.52 32.98
CA SER A 1127 -28.41 12.09 32.07
C SER A 1127 -28.10 13.57 31.86
N TYR A 1128 -28.26 14.00 30.62
CA TYR A 1128 -28.04 15.38 30.22
C TYR A 1128 -29.35 15.96 29.70
N ILE A 1129 -29.73 17.11 30.23
CA ILE A 1129 -30.82 17.92 29.70
C ILE A 1129 -30.14 19.13 29.05
N ASP A 1130 -30.23 19.21 27.73
CA ASP A 1130 -29.64 20.30 26.98
C ASP A 1130 -30.26 21.62 27.46
N PRO A 1131 -29.45 22.60 27.92
CA PRO A 1131 -29.98 23.81 28.49
C PRO A 1131 -30.64 24.72 27.44
N ILE A 1132 -30.39 24.49 26.15
CA ILE A 1132 -30.87 25.29 25.02
C ILE A 1132 -32.22 24.77 24.53
N ASP A 1133 -32.27 23.52 24.06
CA ASP A 1133 -33.47 22.96 23.42
C ASP A 1133 -34.29 22.02 24.34
N LYS A 1134 -33.82 21.79 25.57
CA LYS A 1134 -34.44 20.92 26.59
C LYS A 1134 -34.52 19.44 26.18
N SER A 1135 -33.82 19.03 25.13
CA SER A 1135 -33.69 17.62 24.77
C SER A 1135 -32.97 16.85 25.89
N CYS A 1136 -33.36 15.60 26.11
CA CYS A 1136 -32.84 14.77 27.19
C CYS A 1136 -32.13 13.54 26.65
N ALA A 1137 -30.83 13.42 26.94
CA ALA A 1137 -30.02 12.24 26.67
C ALA A 1137 -29.83 11.46 27.98
N LYS A 1138 -30.48 10.29 28.09
CA LYS A 1138 -30.39 9.40 29.27
C LYS A 1138 -29.37 8.28 29.03
N ASN A 1139 -28.98 7.60 30.11
CA ASN A 1139 -28.12 6.41 30.09
C ASN A 1139 -26.77 6.64 29.40
N GLN A 1140 -26.15 7.79 29.65
CA GLN A 1140 -24.93 8.23 28.97
C GLN A 1140 -23.64 7.69 29.63
N GLY A 1141 -23.78 6.93 30.72
CA GLY A 1141 -22.68 6.27 31.41
C GLY A 1141 -22.87 6.30 32.92
N ILE A 1142 -22.48 5.23 33.60
CA ILE A 1142 -22.55 5.14 35.06
C ILE A 1142 -21.37 5.91 35.66
N ARG A 1143 -21.62 6.72 36.69
CA ARG A 1143 -20.61 7.51 37.39
C ARG A 1143 -20.63 7.22 38.88
N VAL A 1144 -19.45 7.21 39.47
CA VAL A 1144 -19.24 7.22 40.92
C VAL A 1144 -18.29 8.38 41.21
N LEU A 1145 -18.78 9.40 41.90
CA LEU A 1145 -18.06 10.63 42.23
C LEU A 1145 -17.78 10.66 43.72
N PHE A 1146 -16.55 10.96 44.11
CA PHE A 1146 -16.11 10.96 45.51
C PHE A 1146 -16.01 12.38 46.08
N GLU A 1147 -16.01 12.50 47.42
CA GLU A 1147 -15.94 13.80 48.10
C GLU A 1147 -14.64 14.57 47.87
N ASP A 1148 -13.53 13.86 47.62
CA ASP A 1148 -12.21 14.42 47.32
C ASP A 1148 -12.11 14.97 45.88
N GLY A 1149 -13.10 14.71 45.02
CA GLY A 1149 -13.11 15.08 43.60
C GLY A 1149 -12.62 13.98 42.66
N SER A 1150 -12.26 12.80 43.18
CA SER A 1150 -11.96 11.61 42.39
C SER A 1150 -13.24 11.03 41.77
N ARG A 1151 -13.12 10.30 40.65
CA ARG A 1151 -14.25 9.78 39.87
C ARG A 1151 -13.93 8.45 39.19
N VAL A 1152 -14.95 7.60 39.08
CA VAL A 1152 -14.93 6.37 38.27
C VAL A 1152 -16.15 6.37 37.36
N ILE A 1153 -15.94 6.11 36.07
CA ILE A 1153 -17.00 6.18 35.06
C ILE A 1153 -16.97 4.91 34.21
N TYR A 1154 -18.14 4.30 34.00
CA TYR A 1154 -18.34 3.17 33.09
C TYR A 1154 -19.22 3.58 31.93
N ARG A 1155 -18.77 3.29 30.71
CA ARG A 1155 -19.53 3.61 29.51
C ARG A 1155 -19.58 2.42 28.58
N LEU A 1156 -20.77 2.15 28.06
CA LEU A 1156 -20.99 1.17 27.00
C LEU A 1156 -21.15 1.90 25.66
N SER A 1157 -20.53 1.36 24.62
CA SER A 1157 -20.65 1.86 23.25
C SER A 1157 -20.53 0.72 22.24
N GLY A 1158 -20.74 0.99 20.95
CA GLY A 1158 -20.42 0.02 19.90
C GLY A 1158 -21.31 -1.22 19.84
N THR A 1159 -22.53 -1.22 20.39
CA THR A 1159 -23.42 -2.40 20.47
C THR A 1159 -23.97 -2.91 19.12
N GLY A 1160 -23.28 -2.65 18.00
CA GLY A 1160 -23.65 -3.07 16.65
C GLY A 1160 -23.03 -4.40 16.23
N SER A 1161 -22.87 -4.60 14.92
CA SER A 1161 -22.53 -5.89 14.28
C SER A 1161 -21.13 -6.47 14.58
N THR A 1162 -20.27 -5.77 15.32
CA THR A 1162 -18.87 -6.17 15.60
C THR A 1162 -18.57 -6.32 17.10
N GLY A 1163 -19.60 -6.40 17.96
CA GLY A 1163 -19.45 -6.52 19.41
C GLY A 1163 -19.35 -5.17 20.14
N ALA A 1164 -19.71 -5.14 21.41
CA ALA A 1164 -19.75 -3.94 22.25
C ALA A 1164 -18.37 -3.52 22.77
N THR A 1165 -18.23 -2.25 23.14
CA THR A 1165 -17.03 -1.70 23.79
C THR A 1165 -17.38 -1.11 25.14
N ILE A 1166 -16.78 -1.64 26.21
CA ILE A 1166 -16.90 -1.10 27.57
C ILE A 1166 -15.67 -0.22 27.84
N ARG A 1167 -15.90 1.02 28.27
CA ARG A 1167 -14.84 1.95 28.66
C ARG A 1167 -14.93 2.25 30.15
N LEU A 1168 -13.82 2.10 30.84
CA LEU A 1168 -13.65 2.45 32.25
C LEU A 1168 -12.70 3.65 32.34
N TYR A 1169 -13.18 4.74 32.93
CA TYR A 1169 -12.40 5.94 33.17
C TYR A 1169 -12.17 6.10 34.67
N ILE A 1170 -10.95 6.45 35.03
CA ILE A 1170 -10.55 6.70 36.41
C ILE A 1170 -9.85 8.05 36.44
N ASP A 1171 -10.33 8.93 37.32
CA ASP A 1171 -9.84 10.28 37.52
C ASP A 1171 -9.59 10.47 39.02
N SER A 1172 -8.32 10.58 39.43
CA SER A 1172 -7.92 10.74 40.83
C SER A 1172 -7.37 12.14 41.04
N TYR A 1173 -7.97 12.90 41.95
CA TYR A 1173 -7.54 14.26 42.23
C TYR A 1173 -6.50 14.30 43.35
N GLU A 1174 -5.42 15.04 43.11
CA GLU A 1174 -4.40 15.37 44.10
C GLU A 1174 -4.25 16.89 44.18
N LYS A 1175 -4.31 17.43 45.40
CA LYS A 1175 -4.27 18.88 45.60
C LYS A 1175 -2.86 19.36 45.89
N ASP A 1176 -2.12 18.62 46.71
CA ASP A 1176 -0.88 19.13 47.33
C ASP A 1176 0.36 18.48 46.71
N ASN A 1177 0.38 17.14 46.57
CA ASN A 1177 1.52 16.39 46.01
C ASN A 1177 1.42 16.20 44.49
N VAL A 1178 1.40 17.30 43.74
CA VAL A 1178 1.08 17.29 42.30
C VAL A 1178 2.23 16.87 41.37
N THR A 1179 3.48 16.90 41.86
CA THR A 1179 4.70 16.58 41.09
C THR A 1179 5.32 15.24 41.46
N SER A 1180 4.83 14.52 42.46
CA SER A 1180 5.32 13.17 42.75
C SER A 1180 4.99 12.24 41.59
N ASP A 1181 5.91 11.31 41.29
CA ASP A 1181 5.70 10.18 40.36
C ASP A 1181 4.64 9.22 40.94
N ALA A 1182 3.40 9.69 40.97
CA ALA A 1182 2.27 9.00 41.55
C ALA A 1182 1.81 7.79 40.71
N GLN A 1183 2.52 7.49 39.61
CA GLN A 1183 2.29 6.28 38.81
C GLN A 1183 2.63 5.00 39.58
N ASP A 1184 3.50 5.06 40.60
CA ASP A 1184 3.75 3.92 41.50
C ASP A 1184 2.88 3.93 42.78
N GLU A 1185 2.33 5.08 43.20
CA GLU A 1185 1.65 5.23 44.51
C GLU A 1185 0.11 5.36 44.46
N ILE A 1186 -0.52 5.69 43.33
CA ILE A 1186 -1.99 5.66 43.28
C ILE A 1186 -2.42 4.21 43.17
N GLY A 1187 -3.03 3.69 44.25
CA GLY A 1187 -3.50 2.31 44.48
C GLY A 1187 -4.47 1.72 43.44
N LEU A 1188 -4.07 1.67 42.18
CA LEU A 1188 -4.78 1.05 41.05
C LEU A 1188 -4.64 -0.47 41.08
N LYS A 1189 -3.55 -1.01 41.62
CA LYS A 1189 -3.29 -2.46 41.70
C LYS A 1189 -4.27 -3.21 42.62
N GLU A 1190 -4.72 -2.57 43.69
CA GLU A 1190 -5.65 -3.16 44.67
C GLU A 1190 -7.12 -2.85 44.36
N TRP A 1191 -7.43 -1.70 43.74
CA TRP A 1191 -8.75 -1.45 43.16
C TRP A 1191 -9.04 -2.36 41.96
N LEU A 1192 -8.04 -2.63 41.13
CA LEU A 1192 -8.08 -3.71 40.13
C LEU A 1192 -8.34 -5.07 40.80
N THR A 1193 -7.95 -5.26 42.07
CA THR A 1193 -8.18 -6.49 42.84
C THR A 1193 -9.59 -6.55 43.46
N SER A 1194 -10.18 -5.41 43.83
CA SER A 1194 -11.61 -5.33 44.18
C SER A 1194 -12.51 -5.47 42.95
N LEU A 1195 -12.11 -4.90 41.82
CA LEU A 1195 -12.71 -5.13 40.50
C LEU A 1195 -12.44 -6.54 39.99
N LYS A 1196 -11.37 -7.23 40.42
CA LYS A 1196 -11.17 -8.65 40.15
C LYS A 1196 -12.29 -9.50 40.73
N SER A 1197 -13.00 -9.07 41.77
CA SER A 1197 -14.17 -9.79 42.29
C SER A 1197 -15.38 -9.67 41.37
N ALA A 1198 -15.63 -8.49 40.81
CA ALA A 1198 -16.64 -8.28 39.76
C ALA A 1198 -16.21 -8.95 38.42
N HIS A 1199 -14.92 -8.90 38.09
CA HIS A 1199 -14.30 -9.59 36.97
C HIS A 1199 -14.36 -11.12 37.16
N LYS A 1200 -14.21 -11.63 38.38
CA LYS A 1200 -14.31 -13.05 38.73
C LYS A 1200 -15.74 -13.55 38.51
N LEU A 1201 -16.75 -12.76 38.89
CA LEU A 1201 -18.14 -13.02 38.49
C LEU A 1201 -18.32 -13.00 36.96
N SER A 1202 -17.67 -12.07 36.26
CA SER A 1202 -17.71 -12.01 34.78
C SER A 1202 -17.01 -13.20 34.11
N GLN A 1203 -15.88 -13.66 34.67
CA GLN A 1203 -15.11 -14.83 34.22
C GLN A 1203 -15.84 -16.14 34.54
N GLU A 1204 -16.57 -16.21 35.66
CA GLU A 1204 -17.43 -17.34 36.01
C GLU A 1204 -18.64 -17.43 35.05
N LEU A 1205 -19.23 -16.29 34.66
CA LEU A 1205 -20.26 -16.22 33.62
C LEU A 1205 -19.74 -16.62 32.23
N LEU A 1206 -18.59 -16.08 31.81
CA LEU A 1206 -17.93 -16.41 30.54
C LEU A 1206 -17.46 -17.87 30.48
N GLY A 1207 -16.95 -18.42 31.59
CA GLY A 1207 -16.56 -19.83 31.72
C GLY A 1207 -17.75 -20.80 31.71
N SER A 1208 -18.89 -20.41 32.29
CA SER A 1208 -20.17 -21.11 32.18
C SER A 1208 -20.65 -21.18 30.71
N MET A 1209 -20.45 -20.10 29.95
CA MET A 1209 -20.81 -20.00 28.55
C MET A 1209 -19.91 -20.84 27.63
N ALA A 1210 -18.60 -20.88 27.86
CA ALA A 1210 -17.68 -21.75 27.13
C ALA A 1210 -18.05 -23.24 27.31
N LYS A 1211 -18.50 -23.65 28.51
CA LYS A 1211 -19.03 -25.00 28.77
C LYS A 1211 -20.37 -25.28 28.07
N LYS A 1212 -21.25 -24.29 27.92
CA LYS A 1212 -22.52 -24.43 27.18
C LYS A 1212 -22.30 -24.45 25.67
N ALA A 1213 -21.39 -23.62 25.15
CA ALA A 1213 -21.01 -23.59 23.74
C ALA A 1213 -20.29 -24.89 23.33
N GLY A 1214 -19.38 -25.41 24.16
CA GLY A 1214 -18.72 -26.70 23.92
C GLY A 1214 -19.71 -27.88 23.87
N LYS A 1215 -20.79 -27.83 24.66
CA LYS A 1215 -21.88 -28.82 24.62
C LYS A 1215 -22.81 -28.70 23.40
N ILE A 1216 -22.95 -27.52 22.82
CA ILE A 1216 -23.81 -27.28 21.65
C ILE A 1216 -23.05 -27.54 20.34
N TYR A 1217 -21.75 -27.26 20.30
CA TYR A 1217 -20.93 -27.34 19.09
C TYR A 1217 -19.92 -28.49 19.07
N GLY A 1218 -19.95 -29.40 20.06
CA GLY A 1218 -19.25 -30.68 19.99
C GLY A 1218 -17.72 -30.60 20.13
N THR A 1219 -17.19 -29.67 20.93
CA THR A 1219 -15.76 -29.60 21.24
C THR A 1219 -15.50 -29.99 22.69
N ASP A 1220 -15.71 -31.26 23.03
CA ASP A 1220 -15.16 -31.86 24.24
C ASP A 1220 -13.69 -32.22 24.00
N SER A 1221 -12.78 -31.29 24.30
CA SER A 1221 -11.41 -31.67 24.68
C SER A 1221 -10.85 -30.72 25.73
N ASN A 1222 -10.36 -31.33 26.81
CA ASN A 1222 -9.82 -30.72 28.02
C ASN A 1222 -8.62 -29.80 27.74
N ASN A 1223 -8.83 -28.52 27.45
CA ASN A 1223 -7.74 -27.55 27.41
C ASN A 1223 -8.05 -26.33 28.29
N LYS A 1224 -7.47 -26.31 29.50
CA LYS A 1224 -7.65 -25.29 30.54
C LYS A 1224 -7.01 -23.92 30.22
N ASN A 1225 -6.44 -23.71 29.02
CA ASN A 1225 -5.65 -22.51 28.69
C ASN A 1225 -6.23 -21.61 27.58
N ALA A 1226 -7.49 -21.80 27.16
CA ALA A 1226 -8.15 -20.86 26.25
C ALA A 1226 -8.81 -19.71 27.04
N ILE A 1227 -7.98 -18.81 27.61
CA ILE A 1227 -8.44 -17.48 28.03
C ILE A 1227 -8.04 -16.51 26.92
N ILE A 1228 -9.04 -15.83 26.37
CA ILE A 1228 -8.95 -14.75 25.40
C ILE A 1228 -7.87 -13.75 25.84
N ALA A 1229 -6.85 -13.57 25.02
CA ALA A 1229 -5.84 -12.54 25.22
C ALA A 1229 -6.50 -11.17 25.06
N ALA A 1230 -6.87 -10.54 26.17
CA ALA A 1230 -7.19 -9.12 26.18
C ALA A 1230 -5.95 -8.36 25.70
N HIS A 1231 -6.07 -7.63 24.59
CA HIS A 1231 -5.08 -6.62 24.24
C HIS A 1231 -5.07 -5.56 25.35
N ARG A 1232 -4.01 -5.58 26.16
CA ARG A 1232 -3.67 -4.45 27.02
C ARG A 1232 -3.27 -3.28 26.11
N ASN A 1233 -4.24 -2.46 25.70
CA ASN A 1233 -3.96 -1.07 25.37
C ASN A 1233 -3.75 -0.33 26.70
N THR A 1234 -2.57 -0.51 27.28
CA THR A 1234 -2.06 0.42 28.28
C THR A 1234 -1.68 1.68 27.53
N ASN A 1235 -2.39 2.78 27.79
CA ASN A 1235 -1.75 4.09 27.79
C ASN A 1235 -0.46 3.91 28.60
N GLY A 1236 0.69 3.98 27.91
CA GLY A 1236 1.98 3.61 28.46
C GLY A 1236 2.24 4.35 29.77
N ASN A 1237 2.08 3.60 30.85
CA ASN A 1237 3.08 3.42 31.87
C ASN A 1237 3.22 1.93 32.17
#